data_AF-A0ABD3P4Q8-F1
#
_entry.id   AF-A0ABD3P4Q8-F1
#
_cell.length_a   1.000
_cell.length_b   1.000
_cell.length_c   1.000
_cell.angle_alpha   90.00
_cell.angle_beta   90.00
_cell.angle_gamma   90.00
#
_symmetry.space_group_name_H-M   'P 1'
#
loop_
_entity.id
_entity.type
_entity.pdbx_description
1 polymer ?
#
loop_
_entity_poly.entity_id
_entity_poly.type
_entity_poly.pdbx_seq_one_letter_code
_entity_poly.pdbx_strand_id
1 'polypeptide(L)'
;MIRQRRPSGRKVSETTTPLDVAARSILLSSIRTIGDGANRLIYPSDDGVVDGVVETTTTLVAARALSKLGRSDLAWDFLRTLFGAQGSDGFLPKFVYLNRTAAIDDDDDDDDGGGGGDGGSTTVLEGAGWHEFVGARPGPRLFPHAPKGRAPPSPIGGSDVRVWSSNTISASPHHSTSVLDIFYLSNQTEADVGMLIYFHGRLQKWHDFLHDRIISNCSASTAAYGPRVVDPAPCLAVRHPWETEIEMTSPLWKIALENVTKVVADAGWTPKFDVPASVKSAFDYPGDRTYNALLYLLESLSDRSEIVAGLLANDERPFSLFQMVDVGFTSALAKADRDLHEIGQILSDKHVIAQPSRYAMDVATGRSHRSEGMLHRMWDDDRGAFFNAILNRTFDGGAAHSSNYTTSFTLPLGSTFDALWAPLSNSTMVEQMSSHLLQRSGQYSFYCGDYPLWSLGGCDESDKSALILFLLNYRVAKGLRHNKEVGLAHFLESSSLNLICGLPNSDESDLTNCNKSQRLAWAFNATSELPLGGLTSTLTAAIVLDFLHPDKIFKYESGPPISSSSVIVLIAMELVVAFGIGLTCLLLSLNLMRRATADEDGDAFVQIIRERQPDMELLVQSPAEDTGNMNDNYEAVNDPSPWSLGFISGFIPLTFWRSNN
;
A
#
# COMPACT_ATOMS: atom_id res chain seq x y z
N MET A 1 2.30 10.24 36.96
CA MET A 1 3.75 10.15 36.66
C MET A 1 4.06 8.72 36.22
N ILE A 2 4.07 8.45 34.91
CA ILE A 2 4.45 7.14 34.36
C ILE A 2 5.90 7.26 33.89
N ARG A 3 6.82 6.57 34.58
CA ARG A 3 8.24 6.54 34.26
C ARG A 3 8.45 5.65 33.03
N GLN A 4 8.58 6.25 31.84
CA GLN A 4 9.02 5.53 30.64
C GLN A 4 10.46 5.01 30.87
N ARG A 5 10.61 3.70 31.03
CA ARG A 5 11.91 3.02 31.01
C ARG A 5 12.46 3.06 29.58
N ARG A 6 13.67 3.60 29.41
CA ARG A 6 14.42 3.49 28.15
C ARG A 6 14.76 2.00 27.89
N PRO A 7 14.52 1.46 26.69
CA PRO A 7 14.89 0.11 26.35
C PRO A 7 16.41 0.01 26.18
N SER A 8 17.06 -0.86 26.94
CA SER A 8 18.47 -1.22 26.73
C SER A 8 18.58 -2.11 25.49
N GLY A 9 19.47 -1.75 24.56
CA GLY A 9 19.72 -2.43 23.29
C GLY A 9 20.34 -3.82 23.42
N ARG A 10 19.59 -4.77 23.97
CA ARG A 10 19.89 -6.20 23.87
C ARG A 10 19.47 -6.63 22.46
N LYS A 11 20.39 -7.18 21.66
CA LYS A 11 20.04 -7.91 20.42
C LYS A 11 19.10 -9.04 20.84
N VAL A 12 17.81 -8.82 20.72
CA VAL A 12 16.79 -9.86 20.90
C VAL A 12 17.05 -10.83 19.77
N SER A 13 17.58 -12.01 20.10
CA SER A 13 17.55 -13.15 19.18
C SER A 13 16.07 -13.36 18.86
N GLU A 14 15.64 -13.04 17.63
CA GLU A 14 14.29 -13.29 17.17
C GLU A 14 14.03 -14.79 17.30
N THR A 15 13.35 -15.20 18.37
CA THR A 15 12.86 -16.55 18.52
C THR A 15 11.71 -16.72 17.56
N THR A 16 11.96 -17.36 16.43
CA THR A 16 10.94 -17.70 15.44
C THR A 16 9.90 -18.61 16.09
N THR A 17 8.65 -18.17 16.15
CA THR A 17 7.55 -18.97 16.71
C THR A 17 7.12 -20.05 15.72
N PRO A 18 6.50 -21.16 16.16
CA PRO A 18 5.93 -22.15 15.24
C PRO A 18 4.93 -21.53 14.25
N LEU A 19 4.18 -20.52 14.68
CA LEU A 19 3.23 -19.79 13.84
C LEU A 19 3.93 -19.01 12.73
N ASP A 20 5.05 -18.32 13.03
CA ASP A 20 5.87 -17.64 12.02
C ASP A 20 6.35 -18.63 10.95
N VAL A 21 6.90 -19.77 11.38
CA VAL A 21 7.43 -20.79 10.46
C VAL A 21 6.34 -21.28 9.51
N ALA A 22 5.13 -21.55 10.01
CA ALA A 22 4.04 -22.05 9.20
C ALA A 22 3.48 -20.99 8.24
N ALA A 23 3.25 -19.77 8.71
CA ALA A 23 2.79 -18.68 7.86
C ALA A 23 3.82 -18.33 6.78
N ARG A 24 5.10 -18.31 7.14
CA ARG A 24 6.22 -18.12 6.20
C ARG A 24 6.28 -19.25 5.18
N SER A 25 6.12 -20.50 5.62
CA SER A 25 6.12 -21.65 4.73
C SER A 25 4.99 -21.55 3.70
N ILE A 26 3.76 -21.23 4.14
CA ILE A 26 2.60 -21.10 3.24
C ILE A 26 2.79 -19.92 2.29
N LEU A 27 3.20 -18.75 2.77
CA LEU A 27 3.42 -17.60 1.90
C LEU A 27 4.53 -17.85 0.88
N LEU A 28 5.66 -18.45 1.27
CA LEU A 28 6.74 -18.72 0.33
C LEU A 28 6.40 -19.85 -0.65
N SER A 29 5.67 -20.89 -0.21
CA SER A 29 5.21 -21.96 -1.10
C SER A 29 4.07 -21.52 -2.01
N SER A 30 3.41 -20.39 -1.72
CA SER A 30 2.38 -19.79 -2.57
C SER A 30 2.94 -19.04 -3.78
N ILE A 31 4.24 -18.70 -3.76
CA ILE A 31 4.85 -17.88 -4.81
C ILE A 31 4.91 -18.70 -6.09
N ARG A 32 4.40 -18.14 -7.17
CA ARG A 32 4.43 -18.68 -8.52
C ARG A 32 5.15 -17.71 -9.45
N THR A 33 5.69 -18.26 -10.52
CA THR A 33 6.31 -17.50 -11.60
C THR A 33 5.76 -17.97 -12.93
N ILE A 34 5.52 -17.04 -13.85
CA ILE A 34 5.14 -17.35 -15.23
C ILE A 34 5.90 -16.46 -16.21
N GLY A 35 6.39 -17.04 -17.30
CA GLY A 35 7.28 -16.38 -18.25
C GLY A 35 8.75 -16.33 -17.79
N ASP A 36 9.63 -15.89 -18.70
CA ASP A 36 11.08 -15.95 -18.52
C ASP A 36 11.76 -14.57 -18.68
N GLY A 37 12.97 -14.44 -18.12
CA GLY A 37 13.82 -13.26 -18.27
C GLY A 37 13.15 -11.96 -17.79
N ALA A 38 13.18 -10.93 -18.64
CA ALA A 38 12.60 -9.61 -18.34
C ALA A 38 11.06 -9.61 -18.29
N ASN A 39 10.42 -10.64 -18.84
CA ASN A 39 8.96 -10.80 -18.88
C ASN A 39 8.45 -11.77 -17.80
N ARG A 40 9.29 -12.13 -16.82
CA ARG A 40 8.90 -12.98 -15.70
C ARG A 40 7.92 -12.24 -14.79
N LEU A 41 6.71 -12.78 -14.65
CA LEU A 41 5.71 -12.32 -13.70
C LEU A 41 5.74 -13.19 -12.45
N ILE A 42 5.73 -12.55 -11.28
CA ILE A 42 5.75 -13.22 -9.98
C ILE A 42 4.50 -12.83 -9.20
N TYR A 43 3.81 -13.81 -8.63
CA TYR A 43 2.56 -13.57 -7.90
C TYR A 43 2.35 -14.63 -6.81
N PRO A 44 1.57 -14.30 -5.76
CA PRO A 44 1.08 -15.30 -4.82
C PRO A 44 -0.14 -16.01 -5.41
N SER A 45 -0.21 -17.34 -5.25
CA SER A 45 -1.39 -18.14 -5.57
C SER A 45 -1.99 -18.72 -4.28
N ASP A 46 -3.32 -18.75 -4.16
CA ASP A 46 -3.95 -19.47 -3.05
C ASP A 46 -3.81 -20.99 -3.28
N ASP A 47 -3.52 -21.73 -2.21
CA ASP A 47 -3.37 -23.19 -2.27
C ASP A 47 -4.69 -23.84 -2.77
N GLY A 48 -4.59 -24.70 -3.77
CA GLY A 48 -5.75 -25.32 -4.43
C GLY A 48 -6.43 -24.47 -5.52
N VAL A 49 -5.94 -23.26 -5.81
CA VAL A 49 -6.35 -22.49 -7.01
C VAL A 49 -5.46 -22.89 -8.18
N VAL A 50 -6.06 -22.99 -9.38
CA VAL A 50 -5.31 -23.20 -10.62
C VAL A 50 -4.29 -22.08 -10.77
N ASP A 51 -3.06 -22.44 -11.12
CA ASP A 51 -2.00 -21.47 -11.35
C ASP A 51 -2.45 -20.38 -12.34
N GLY A 52 -1.94 -19.17 -12.16
CA GLY A 52 -2.23 -18.03 -13.03
C GLY A 52 -3.39 -17.14 -12.60
N VAL A 53 -4.08 -17.38 -11.49
CA VAL A 53 -5.06 -16.42 -10.94
C VAL A 53 -4.39 -15.53 -9.90
N VAL A 54 -4.43 -14.22 -10.11
CA VAL A 54 -3.91 -13.22 -9.17
C VAL A 54 -5.07 -12.37 -8.66
N GLU A 55 -5.34 -12.46 -7.36
CA GLU A 55 -6.30 -11.60 -6.67
C GLU A 55 -5.57 -10.41 -6.04
N THR A 56 -6.09 -9.22 -6.29
CA THR A 56 -5.40 -7.96 -5.95
C THR A 56 -5.16 -7.81 -4.45
N THR A 57 -6.17 -8.06 -3.61
CA THR A 57 -6.07 -7.81 -2.17
C THR A 57 -5.06 -8.75 -1.50
N THR A 58 -5.10 -10.05 -1.79
CA THR A 58 -4.10 -11.05 -1.39
C THR A 58 -2.71 -10.62 -1.82
N THR A 59 -2.55 -10.18 -3.07
CA THR A 59 -1.24 -9.78 -3.60
C THR A 59 -0.68 -8.55 -2.89
N LEU A 60 -1.51 -7.53 -2.62
CA LEU A 60 -1.11 -6.32 -1.91
C LEU A 60 -0.69 -6.60 -0.46
N VAL A 61 -1.43 -7.46 0.25
CA VAL A 61 -1.10 -7.84 1.64
C VAL A 61 0.14 -8.73 1.68
N ALA A 62 0.26 -9.69 0.76
CA ALA A 62 1.45 -10.54 0.61
C ALA A 62 2.72 -9.73 0.29
N ALA A 63 2.63 -8.75 -0.62
CA ALA A 63 3.74 -7.88 -0.94
C ALA A 63 4.22 -7.07 0.27
N ARG A 64 3.29 -6.53 1.07
CA ARG A 64 3.64 -5.83 2.31
C ARG A 64 4.31 -6.75 3.32
N ALA A 65 3.77 -7.96 3.54
CA ALA A 65 4.35 -8.96 4.43
C ALA A 65 5.79 -9.32 4.00
N LEU A 66 6.02 -9.58 2.70
CA LEU A 66 7.35 -9.85 2.16
C LEU A 66 8.33 -8.70 2.42
N SER A 67 7.89 -7.44 2.29
CA SER A 67 8.72 -6.28 2.60
C SER A 67 9.14 -6.22 4.07
N LYS A 68 8.25 -6.56 5.01
CA LYS A 68 8.62 -6.69 6.44
C LYS A 68 9.68 -7.75 6.66
N LEU A 69 9.60 -8.85 5.92
CA LEU A 69 10.59 -9.93 5.92
C LEU A 69 11.91 -9.57 5.20
N GLY A 70 12.07 -8.33 4.73
CA GLY A 70 13.26 -7.88 4.02
C GLY A 70 13.32 -8.33 2.55
N ARG A 71 12.19 -8.77 1.98
CA ARG A 71 12.04 -9.19 0.58
C ARG A 71 11.26 -8.17 -0.24
N SER A 72 11.69 -6.90 -0.19
CA SER A 72 11.08 -5.83 -0.99
C SER A 72 11.26 -6.05 -2.49
N ASP A 73 12.29 -6.81 -2.90
CA ASP A 73 12.49 -7.28 -4.28
C ASP A 73 11.25 -8.03 -4.81
N LEU A 74 10.80 -9.05 -4.07
CA LEU A 74 9.62 -9.82 -4.43
C LEU A 74 8.33 -9.02 -4.30
N ALA A 75 8.25 -8.15 -3.30
CA ALA A 75 7.09 -7.27 -3.11
C ALA A 75 6.88 -6.33 -4.31
N TRP A 76 7.97 -5.76 -4.84
CA TRP A 76 7.91 -4.95 -6.06
C TRP A 76 7.52 -5.78 -7.29
N ASP A 77 8.02 -7.02 -7.41
CA ASP A 77 7.63 -7.91 -8.50
C ASP A 77 6.14 -8.28 -8.46
N PHE A 78 5.57 -8.50 -7.27
CA PHE A 78 4.13 -8.71 -7.10
C PHE A 78 3.32 -7.52 -7.62
N LEU A 79 3.74 -6.30 -7.27
CA LEU A 79 3.12 -5.08 -7.79
C LEU A 79 3.29 -4.95 -9.29
N ARG A 80 4.45 -5.29 -9.86
CA ARG A 80 4.65 -5.27 -11.33
C ARG A 80 3.67 -6.20 -12.04
N THR A 81 3.41 -7.38 -11.48
CA THR A 81 2.41 -8.31 -12.04
C THR A 81 1.01 -7.70 -12.03
N LEU A 82 0.56 -7.11 -10.92
CA LEU A 82 -0.75 -6.44 -10.85
C LEU A 82 -0.86 -5.26 -11.83
N PHE A 83 0.13 -4.37 -11.84
CA PHE A 83 0.14 -3.21 -12.73
C PHE A 83 0.41 -3.56 -14.19
N GLY A 84 0.94 -4.76 -14.48
CA GLY A 84 1.00 -5.34 -15.81
C GLY A 84 -0.39 -5.51 -16.43
N ALA A 85 -1.42 -5.69 -15.59
CA ALA A 85 -2.81 -5.79 -16.03
C ALA A 85 -3.55 -4.44 -16.08
N GLN A 86 -2.87 -3.32 -15.79
CA GLN A 86 -3.49 -1.99 -15.80
C GLN A 86 -3.88 -1.58 -17.23
N GLY A 87 -5.13 -1.16 -17.41
CA GLY A 87 -5.62 -0.60 -18.66
C GLY A 87 -4.90 0.71 -19.04
N SER A 88 -4.90 1.05 -20.32
CA SER A 88 -4.39 2.33 -20.80
C SER A 88 -5.21 3.54 -20.30
N ASP A 89 -6.46 3.32 -19.89
CA ASP A 89 -7.30 4.33 -19.22
C ASP A 89 -7.04 4.45 -17.71
N GLY A 90 -6.13 3.65 -17.17
CA GLY A 90 -5.78 3.62 -15.75
C GLY A 90 -6.48 2.55 -14.92
N PHE A 91 -7.51 1.87 -15.45
CA PHE A 91 -8.28 0.84 -14.75
C PHE A 91 -7.40 -0.26 -14.16
N LEU A 92 -7.58 -0.57 -12.88
CA LEU A 92 -6.98 -1.71 -12.20
C LEU A 92 -8.04 -2.78 -11.88
N PRO A 93 -7.88 -4.01 -12.40
CA PRO A 93 -8.85 -5.09 -12.23
C PRO A 93 -8.74 -5.74 -10.84
N LYS A 94 -9.86 -6.26 -10.30
CA LYS A 94 -9.86 -7.08 -9.06
C LYS A 94 -9.07 -8.39 -9.24
N PHE A 95 -9.32 -9.07 -10.37
CA PHE A 95 -8.66 -10.32 -10.76
C PHE A 95 -7.82 -10.14 -12.03
N VAL A 96 -6.62 -10.72 -12.02
CA VAL A 96 -5.72 -10.86 -13.18
C VAL A 96 -5.54 -12.36 -13.46
N TYR A 97 -5.58 -12.74 -14.73
CA TYR A 97 -5.40 -14.12 -15.18
C TYR A 97 -4.19 -14.18 -16.10
N LEU A 98 -3.25 -15.05 -15.78
CA LEU A 98 -1.99 -15.22 -16.48
C LEU A 98 -2.00 -16.59 -17.16
N ASN A 99 -1.68 -16.62 -18.44
CA ASN A 99 -1.61 -17.83 -19.24
C ASN A 99 -0.39 -17.78 -20.16
N ARG A 100 0.35 -18.89 -20.28
CA ARG A 100 1.49 -19.04 -21.19
C ARG A 100 1.21 -20.22 -22.13
N THR A 101 1.39 -20.01 -23.42
CA THR A 101 1.52 -21.11 -24.39
C THR A 101 2.98 -21.49 -24.50
N ALA A 102 3.38 -22.63 -23.95
CA ALA A 102 4.70 -23.19 -24.17
C ALA A 102 4.66 -24.09 -25.41
N ALA A 103 5.57 -23.85 -26.37
CA ALA A 103 5.90 -24.85 -27.37
C ALA A 103 6.71 -25.93 -26.65
N ILE A 104 6.25 -27.18 -26.71
CA ILE A 104 7.11 -28.30 -26.36
C ILE A 104 8.06 -28.45 -27.54
N ASP A 105 9.31 -28.07 -27.36
CA ASP A 105 10.39 -28.48 -28.25
C ASP A 105 10.64 -29.96 -27.95
N ASP A 106 10.07 -30.85 -28.79
CA ASP A 106 10.33 -32.29 -28.77
C ASP A 106 11.77 -32.55 -29.28
N ASP A 107 12.77 -31.97 -28.62
CA ASP A 107 14.20 -32.08 -28.99
C ASP A 107 14.83 -33.43 -28.54
N ASP A 108 14.02 -34.40 -28.10
CA ASP A 108 14.47 -35.75 -27.71
C ASP A 108 14.47 -36.78 -28.87
N ASP A 109 14.40 -36.33 -30.14
CA ASP A 109 14.58 -37.19 -31.32
C ASP A 109 16.08 -37.47 -31.58
N ASP A 110 16.74 -38.14 -30.64
CA ASP A 110 17.94 -38.93 -30.92
C ASP A 110 17.52 -40.28 -31.53
N ASP A 111 17.85 -40.45 -32.81
CA ASP A 111 18.00 -41.73 -33.53
C ASP A 111 16.78 -42.69 -33.57
N ASP A 112 16.04 -42.69 -34.68
CA ASP A 112 16.20 -43.74 -35.71
C ASP A 112 15.09 -43.66 -36.77
N GLY A 113 15.49 -43.25 -37.98
CA GLY A 113 14.99 -43.86 -39.22
C GLY A 113 13.51 -43.72 -39.59
N GLY A 114 13.17 -42.57 -40.19
CA GLY A 114 12.36 -42.56 -41.41
C GLY A 114 10.87 -42.92 -41.30
N GLY A 115 10.06 -41.91 -40.97
CA GLY A 115 8.62 -41.94 -41.23
C GLY A 115 8.05 -40.53 -41.19
N GLY A 116 7.74 -39.95 -42.36
CA GLY A 116 7.19 -38.59 -42.50
C GLY A 116 5.76 -38.45 -41.97
N GLY A 117 5.61 -38.48 -40.65
CA GLY A 117 4.38 -38.13 -39.95
C GLY A 117 4.33 -36.62 -39.70
N ASP A 118 3.16 -36.03 -39.97
CA ASP A 118 2.83 -34.62 -39.72
C ASP A 118 2.99 -34.31 -38.21
N GLY A 119 4.18 -33.81 -37.83
CA GLY A 119 4.58 -33.50 -36.47
C GLY A 119 3.83 -32.28 -35.94
N GLY A 120 2.63 -32.51 -35.41
CA GLY A 120 1.86 -31.47 -34.72
C GLY A 120 2.50 -31.14 -33.38
N SER A 121 3.24 -30.02 -33.32
CA SER A 121 3.73 -29.43 -32.06
C SER A 121 2.58 -29.31 -31.06
N THR A 122 2.69 -30.00 -29.92
CA THR A 122 1.68 -29.93 -28.87
C THR A 122 1.95 -28.70 -28.01
N THR A 123 1.13 -27.66 -28.19
CA THR A 123 1.18 -26.48 -27.32
C THR A 123 0.55 -26.79 -25.96
N VAL A 124 1.33 -26.74 -24.89
CA VAL A 124 0.78 -26.85 -23.52
C VAL A 124 0.45 -25.46 -22.99
N LEU A 125 -0.78 -25.30 -22.50
CA LEU A 125 -1.24 -24.10 -21.82
C LEU A 125 -0.87 -24.21 -20.35
N GLU A 126 0.04 -23.36 -19.89
CA GLU A 126 0.39 -23.20 -18.49
C GLU A 126 -0.35 -21.97 -17.90
N GLY A 127 -0.95 -22.13 -16.72
CA GLY A 127 -1.66 -21.05 -16.02
C GLY A 127 -3.18 -21.10 -16.16
N ALA A 128 -3.84 -19.95 -16.01
CA ALA A 128 -5.29 -19.88 -15.94
C ALA A 128 -5.89 -20.09 -17.34
N GLY A 129 -6.75 -21.09 -17.50
CA GLY A 129 -7.46 -21.32 -18.78
C GLY A 129 -8.56 -20.29 -19.05
N TRP A 130 -8.98 -20.17 -20.32
CA TRP A 130 -10.11 -19.33 -20.73
C TRP A 130 -11.46 -20.02 -20.42
N HIS A 131 -11.78 -20.12 -19.13
CA HIS A 131 -12.97 -20.80 -18.61
C HIS A 131 -13.87 -19.85 -17.80
N GLU A 132 -15.13 -20.25 -17.61
CA GLU A 132 -16.09 -19.55 -16.76
C GLU A 132 -15.66 -19.57 -15.29
N PHE A 133 -15.03 -20.64 -14.82
CA PHE A 133 -14.56 -20.74 -13.45
C PHE A 133 -13.15 -21.29 -13.41
N VAL A 134 -12.39 -20.78 -12.44
CA VAL A 134 -11.05 -21.26 -12.13
C VAL A 134 -11.04 -21.62 -10.65
N GLY A 135 -11.30 -22.89 -10.35
CA GLY A 135 -11.56 -23.36 -8.99
C GLY A 135 -12.89 -22.84 -8.44
N ALA A 136 -12.84 -22.09 -7.33
CA ALA A 136 -14.00 -21.42 -6.73
C ALA A 136 -14.13 -19.94 -7.16
N ARG A 137 -13.19 -19.43 -7.97
CA ARG A 137 -13.16 -18.02 -8.41
C ARG A 137 -13.84 -17.88 -9.77
N PRO A 138 -14.43 -16.70 -10.07
CA PRO A 138 -14.85 -16.38 -11.43
C PRO A 138 -13.65 -16.45 -12.36
N GLY A 139 -13.83 -17.07 -13.52
CA GLY A 139 -12.83 -17.19 -14.57
C GLY A 139 -12.93 -16.08 -15.61
N PRO A 140 -11.89 -15.91 -16.45
CA PRO A 140 -11.80 -14.79 -17.39
C PRO A 140 -12.97 -14.74 -18.40
N ARG A 141 -13.59 -15.90 -18.71
CA ARG A 141 -14.71 -15.98 -19.66
C ARG A 141 -16.04 -15.42 -19.12
N LEU A 142 -16.19 -15.31 -17.79
CA LEU A 142 -17.37 -14.66 -17.19
C LEU A 142 -17.35 -13.15 -17.39
N PHE A 143 -16.17 -12.58 -17.55
CA PHE A 143 -16.05 -11.14 -17.68
C PHE A 143 -16.27 -10.76 -19.13
N PRO A 144 -16.96 -9.64 -19.34
CA PRO A 144 -17.24 -9.20 -20.68
C PRO A 144 -16.00 -8.69 -21.41
N HIS A 145 -16.20 -8.46 -22.71
CA HIS A 145 -15.21 -7.79 -23.52
C HIS A 145 -14.86 -6.44 -22.89
N ALA A 146 -13.55 -6.21 -22.72
CA ALA A 146 -13.06 -5.02 -22.07
C ALA A 146 -13.52 -3.76 -22.83
N PRO A 147 -14.12 -2.77 -22.15
CA PRO A 147 -14.28 -1.43 -22.71
C PRO A 147 -12.94 -0.90 -23.24
N LYS A 148 -13.00 -0.07 -24.29
CA LYS A 148 -11.81 0.52 -24.90
C LYS A 148 -10.94 1.18 -23.82
N GLY A 149 -9.71 0.71 -23.70
CA GLY A 149 -8.72 1.21 -22.74
C GLY A 149 -8.60 0.41 -21.44
N ARG A 150 -9.54 -0.45 -21.10
CA ARG A 150 -9.48 -1.28 -19.87
C ARG A 150 -8.75 -2.60 -20.03
N ALA A 151 -8.64 -3.08 -21.27
CA ALA A 151 -7.89 -4.29 -21.56
C ALA A 151 -6.42 -4.09 -21.16
N PRO A 152 -5.78 -5.09 -20.55
CA PRO A 152 -4.35 -5.05 -20.32
C PRO A 152 -3.60 -4.94 -21.67
N PRO A 153 -2.43 -4.28 -21.69
CA PRO A 153 -1.61 -4.21 -22.90
C PRO A 153 -1.16 -5.62 -23.29
N SER A 154 -1.59 -6.08 -24.47
CA SER A 154 -1.30 -7.43 -24.96
C SER A 154 -0.47 -7.37 -26.25
N PRO A 155 0.65 -8.12 -26.38
CA PRO A 155 1.41 -8.82 -25.34
C PRO A 155 2.40 -7.88 -24.60
N ILE A 156 2.73 -8.20 -23.35
CA ILE A 156 3.78 -7.48 -22.60
C ILE A 156 5.13 -7.85 -23.21
N GLY A 157 5.77 -6.92 -23.92
CA GLY A 157 7.18 -7.07 -24.32
C GLY A 157 7.49 -8.26 -25.24
N GLY A 158 6.54 -8.68 -26.09
CA GLY A 158 6.74 -9.81 -27.00
C GLY A 158 6.78 -11.19 -26.33
N SER A 159 6.37 -11.30 -25.06
CA SER A 159 6.28 -12.58 -24.35
C SER A 159 5.11 -13.43 -24.82
N ASP A 160 5.26 -14.76 -24.73
CA ASP A 160 4.17 -15.74 -24.88
C ASP A 160 3.16 -15.74 -23.73
N VAL A 161 3.37 -14.88 -22.70
CA VAL A 161 2.42 -14.71 -21.60
C VAL A 161 1.27 -13.80 -22.03
N ARG A 162 0.07 -14.35 -22.05
CA ARG A 162 -1.19 -13.63 -22.18
C ARG A 162 -1.69 -13.22 -20.80
N VAL A 163 -2.05 -11.95 -20.69
CA VAL A 163 -2.65 -11.38 -19.49
C VAL A 163 -4.11 -11.07 -19.80
N TRP A 164 -5.03 -11.68 -19.05
CA TRP A 164 -6.44 -11.30 -19.02
C TRP A 164 -6.78 -10.67 -17.68
N SER A 165 -7.96 -10.07 -17.59
CA SER A 165 -8.41 -9.45 -16.35
C SER A 165 -9.92 -9.49 -16.22
N SER A 166 -10.40 -9.16 -15.02
CA SER A 166 -11.84 -8.99 -14.76
C SER A 166 -12.49 -7.82 -15.53
N ASN A 167 -11.73 -6.97 -16.23
CA ASN A 167 -12.08 -5.92 -17.23
C ASN A 167 -13.16 -4.87 -16.86
N THR A 168 -14.00 -5.13 -15.87
CA THR A 168 -15.20 -4.39 -15.51
C THR A 168 -15.41 -4.29 -14.01
N ILE A 169 -14.79 -5.19 -13.24
CA ILE A 169 -14.75 -5.16 -11.77
C ILE A 169 -13.43 -4.55 -11.34
N SER A 170 -13.52 -3.39 -10.71
CA SER A 170 -12.36 -2.71 -10.18
C SER A 170 -11.86 -3.33 -8.87
N ALA A 171 -10.56 -3.25 -8.65
CA ALA A 171 -9.98 -3.51 -7.35
C ALA A 171 -10.24 -2.35 -6.37
N SER A 172 -10.37 -2.65 -5.08
CA SER A 172 -10.36 -1.64 -4.03
C SER A 172 -9.03 -0.85 -4.04
N PRO A 173 -9.04 0.48 -3.86
CA PRO A 173 -7.91 1.36 -4.16
C PRO A 173 -6.77 1.34 -3.13
N HIS A 174 -6.43 0.19 -2.56
CA HIS A 174 -5.34 0.08 -1.57
C HIS A 174 -3.92 0.19 -2.15
N HIS A 175 -3.77 0.29 -3.47
CA HIS A 175 -2.48 0.24 -4.17
C HIS A 175 -1.49 1.32 -3.74
N SER A 176 -1.92 2.58 -3.62
CA SER A 176 -1.04 3.68 -3.21
C SER A 176 -0.51 3.46 -1.79
N THR A 177 -1.36 3.01 -0.87
CA THR A 177 -0.97 2.66 0.49
C THR A 177 0.05 1.52 0.50
N SER A 178 -0.20 0.44 -0.27
CA SER A 178 0.73 -0.68 -0.36
C SER A 178 2.08 -0.28 -0.95
N VAL A 179 2.11 0.55 -2.00
CA VAL A 179 3.35 1.07 -2.59
C VAL A 179 4.14 1.89 -1.57
N LEU A 180 3.47 2.81 -0.86
CA LEU A 180 4.10 3.63 0.18
C LEU A 180 4.64 2.76 1.33
N ASP A 181 3.84 1.80 1.80
CA ASP A 181 4.20 0.87 2.86
C ASP A 181 5.42 0.01 2.48
N ILE A 182 5.45 -0.55 1.27
CA ILE A 182 6.60 -1.32 0.77
C ILE A 182 7.85 -0.45 0.74
N PHE A 183 7.74 0.80 0.30
CA PHE A 183 8.86 1.73 0.31
C PHE A 183 9.35 2.05 1.74
N TYR A 184 8.45 2.23 2.70
CA TYR A 184 8.82 2.47 4.10
C TYR A 184 9.43 1.24 4.78
N LEU A 185 9.01 0.04 4.39
CA LEU A 185 9.53 -1.23 4.90
C LEU A 185 10.78 -1.71 4.17
N SER A 186 11.11 -1.16 3.00
CA SER A 186 12.32 -1.50 2.26
C SER A 186 13.56 -0.84 2.87
N ASN A 187 14.72 -1.10 2.26
CA ASN A 187 15.96 -0.42 2.61
C ASN A 187 16.13 0.92 1.88
N GLN A 188 15.13 1.34 1.09
CA GLN A 188 15.10 2.59 0.32
C GLN A 188 16.34 2.79 -0.55
N THR A 189 16.76 1.72 -1.18
CA THR A 189 17.85 1.72 -2.16
C THR A 189 17.46 2.58 -3.39
N GLU A 190 18.42 2.90 -4.24
CA GLU A 190 18.12 3.55 -5.54
C GLU A 190 17.12 2.74 -6.36
N ALA A 191 17.15 1.40 -6.27
CA ALA A 191 16.18 0.53 -6.90
C ALA A 191 14.77 0.72 -6.34
N ASP A 192 14.61 0.87 -5.01
CA ASP A 192 13.32 1.14 -4.37
C ASP A 192 12.77 2.52 -4.79
N VAL A 193 13.64 3.54 -4.89
CA VAL A 193 13.25 4.87 -5.41
C VAL A 193 12.84 4.78 -6.89
N GLY A 194 13.57 4.01 -7.70
CA GLY A 194 13.22 3.73 -9.09
C GLY A 194 11.86 3.05 -9.22
N MET A 195 11.53 2.10 -8.33
CA MET A 195 10.20 1.49 -8.26
C MET A 195 9.14 2.50 -7.85
N LEU A 196 9.42 3.37 -6.87
CA LEU A 196 8.50 4.41 -6.44
C LEU A 196 8.14 5.36 -7.60
N ILE A 197 9.13 5.78 -8.40
CA ILE A 197 8.92 6.59 -9.61
C ILE A 197 8.05 5.84 -10.62
N TYR A 198 8.38 4.57 -10.88
CA TYR A 198 7.65 3.72 -11.82
C TYR A 198 6.17 3.59 -11.44
N PHE A 199 5.87 3.29 -10.18
CA PHE A 199 4.50 3.11 -9.72
C PHE A 199 3.74 4.41 -9.56
N HIS A 200 4.39 5.52 -9.18
CA HIS A 200 3.71 6.81 -9.01
C HIS A 200 2.94 7.25 -10.28
N GLY A 201 3.56 7.16 -11.47
CA GLY A 201 2.88 7.51 -12.72
C GLY A 201 1.69 6.59 -13.06
N ARG A 202 1.74 5.32 -12.64
CA ARG A 202 0.65 4.36 -12.82
C ARG A 202 -0.48 4.56 -11.81
N LEU A 203 -0.14 4.86 -10.56
CA LEU A 203 -1.07 5.22 -9.50
C LEU A 203 -1.83 6.50 -9.86
N GLN A 204 -1.16 7.51 -10.42
CA GLN A 204 -1.83 8.71 -10.91
C GLN A 204 -2.93 8.37 -11.92
N LYS A 205 -2.65 7.54 -12.93
CA LYS A 205 -3.66 7.08 -13.90
C LYS A 205 -4.81 6.32 -13.25
N TRP A 206 -4.52 5.47 -12.27
CA TRP A 206 -5.55 4.75 -11.54
C TRP A 206 -6.47 5.70 -10.76
N HIS A 207 -5.90 6.69 -10.08
CA HIS A 207 -6.67 7.69 -9.36
C HIS A 207 -7.41 8.65 -10.31
N ASP A 208 -6.83 9.00 -11.47
CA ASP A 208 -7.53 9.72 -12.55
C ASP A 208 -8.78 8.93 -12.97
N PHE A 209 -8.63 7.63 -13.24
CA PHE A 209 -9.75 6.76 -13.59
C PHE A 209 -10.85 6.77 -12.52
N LEU A 210 -10.50 6.61 -11.25
CA LEU A 210 -11.48 6.62 -10.16
C LEU A 210 -12.22 7.95 -10.07
N HIS A 211 -11.49 9.06 -10.03
CA HIS A 211 -12.06 10.40 -9.83
C HIS A 211 -12.84 10.90 -11.06
N ASP A 212 -12.46 10.48 -12.27
CA ASP A 212 -13.08 10.96 -13.51
C ASP A 212 -14.16 10.02 -14.05
N ARG A 213 -14.09 8.70 -13.78
CA ARG A 213 -14.98 7.69 -14.37
C ARG A 213 -15.90 6.97 -13.38
N ILE A 214 -15.50 6.87 -12.12
CA ILE A 214 -16.26 6.14 -11.10
C ILE A 214 -16.98 7.09 -10.14
N ILE A 215 -16.31 8.16 -9.70
CA ILE A 215 -16.95 9.18 -8.86
C ILE A 215 -18.02 9.92 -9.66
N SER A 216 -19.22 9.95 -9.10
CA SER A 216 -20.36 10.72 -9.63
C SER A 216 -20.90 11.64 -8.55
N ASN A 217 -21.91 12.46 -8.86
CA ASN A 217 -22.61 13.24 -7.84
C ASN A 217 -23.86 12.47 -7.36
N CYS A 218 -23.98 12.30 -6.05
CA CYS A 218 -25.13 11.69 -5.35
C CYS A 218 -25.83 12.73 -4.48
N SER A 219 -27.13 12.55 -4.26
CA SER A 219 -27.91 13.33 -3.28
C SER A 219 -28.30 12.42 -2.12
N ALA A 220 -28.15 12.88 -0.87
CA ALA A 220 -28.65 12.10 0.26
C ALA A 220 -30.18 12.27 0.37
N SER A 221 -30.92 11.17 0.54
CA SER A 221 -32.34 11.28 0.89
C SER A 221 -32.47 11.53 2.39
N THR A 222 -32.80 12.76 2.78
CA THR A 222 -33.19 13.05 4.17
C THR A 222 -34.66 12.70 4.35
N ALA A 223 -34.95 11.47 4.76
CA ALA A 223 -36.32 10.98 4.98
C ALA A 223 -37.08 11.74 6.10
N ALA A 224 -36.42 12.64 6.86
CA ALA A 224 -36.96 13.14 8.11
C ALA A 224 -37.58 14.56 8.09
N TYR A 225 -37.19 15.50 7.21
CA TYR A 225 -37.67 16.89 7.32
C TYR A 225 -37.73 17.65 5.99
N GLY A 226 -38.84 17.50 5.26
CA GLY A 226 -39.24 18.37 4.15
C GLY A 226 -38.31 18.35 2.91
N PRO A 227 -38.73 18.99 1.80
CA PRO A 227 -38.02 18.96 0.53
C PRO A 227 -36.85 19.96 0.52
N ARG A 228 -35.89 19.81 1.43
CA ARG A 228 -34.56 20.42 1.25
C ARG A 228 -33.68 19.39 0.56
N VAL A 229 -33.66 19.46 -0.76
CA VAL A 229 -32.66 18.78 -1.58
C VAL A 229 -31.29 19.31 -1.11
N VAL A 230 -30.52 18.46 -0.43
CA VAL A 230 -29.11 18.75 -0.12
C VAL A 230 -28.35 18.77 -1.44
N ASP A 231 -27.48 19.76 -1.62
CA ASP A 231 -26.68 19.90 -2.84
C ASP A 231 -25.99 18.57 -3.20
N PRO A 232 -26.07 18.14 -4.48
CA PRO A 232 -25.49 16.88 -4.90
C PRO A 232 -23.97 16.90 -4.65
N ALA A 233 -23.48 15.87 -3.96
CA ALA A 233 -22.11 15.77 -3.50
C ALA A 233 -21.41 14.56 -4.14
N PRO A 234 -20.08 14.59 -4.32
CA PRO A 234 -19.38 13.47 -4.93
C PRO A 234 -19.56 12.19 -4.10
N CYS A 235 -19.66 11.05 -4.78
CA CYS A 235 -19.82 9.73 -4.21
C CYS A 235 -19.12 8.70 -5.11
N LEU A 236 -18.54 7.67 -4.49
CA LEU A 236 -17.89 6.57 -5.19
C LEU A 236 -18.86 5.40 -5.19
N ALA A 237 -19.39 5.06 -6.36
CA ALA A 237 -20.36 3.98 -6.49
C ALA A 237 -19.70 2.74 -7.10
N VAL A 238 -19.61 1.66 -6.33
CA VAL A 238 -19.34 0.33 -6.87
C VAL A 238 -20.53 -0.14 -7.68
N ARG A 239 -20.28 -0.91 -8.72
CA ARG A 239 -21.24 -1.43 -9.71
C ARG A 239 -21.42 -2.94 -9.61
N HIS A 240 -20.59 -3.62 -8.82
CA HIS A 240 -20.73 -5.04 -8.56
C HIS A 240 -20.31 -5.38 -7.11
N PRO A 241 -21.01 -6.28 -6.41
CA PRO A 241 -20.63 -6.71 -5.05
C PRO A 241 -19.18 -7.21 -4.91
N TRP A 242 -18.63 -7.89 -5.93
CA TRP A 242 -17.22 -8.32 -5.96
C TRP A 242 -16.18 -7.20 -6.03
N GLU A 243 -16.58 -5.94 -6.22
CA GLU A 243 -15.67 -4.79 -6.07
C GLU A 243 -15.45 -4.44 -4.59
N THR A 244 -16.35 -4.89 -3.71
CA THR A 244 -16.26 -4.70 -2.25
C THR A 244 -15.50 -5.85 -1.59
N GLU A 245 -15.01 -5.60 -0.38
CA GLU A 245 -14.43 -6.65 0.48
C GLU A 245 -15.43 -7.20 1.51
N ILE A 246 -16.72 -6.83 1.39
CA ILE A 246 -17.79 -7.37 2.23
C ILE A 246 -18.00 -8.84 1.85
N GLU A 247 -18.08 -9.71 2.84
CA GLU A 247 -18.27 -11.13 2.64
C GLU A 247 -19.56 -11.43 1.85
N MET A 248 -19.50 -12.38 0.93
CA MET A 248 -20.65 -12.69 0.06
C MET A 248 -21.83 -13.30 0.85
N THR A 249 -21.58 -13.90 2.01
CA THR A 249 -22.63 -14.40 2.93
C THR A 249 -23.31 -13.31 3.75
N SER A 250 -22.89 -12.04 3.63
CA SER A 250 -23.45 -10.94 4.40
C SER A 250 -24.96 -10.77 4.15
N PRO A 251 -25.79 -10.57 5.19
CA PRO A 251 -27.23 -10.32 5.01
C PRO A 251 -27.51 -9.03 4.25
N LEU A 252 -26.54 -8.11 4.16
CA LEU A 252 -26.59 -6.90 3.34
C LEU A 252 -27.04 -7.20 1.91
N TRP A 253 -26.50 -8.25 1.30
CA TRP A 253 -26.73 -8.53 -0.12
C TRP A 253 -28.16 -8.89 -0.45
N LYS A 254 -28.91 -9.44 0.52
CA LYS A 254 -30.34 -9.71 0.34
C LYS A 254 -31.13 -8.42 0.12
N ILE A 255 -30.75 -7.35 0.81
CA ILE A 255 -31.40 -6.03 0.70
C ILE A 255 -30.84 -5.30 -0.52
N ALA A 256 -29.52 -5.23 -0.65
CA ALA A 256 -28.85 -4.47 -1.69
C ALA A 256 -29.13 -4.99 -3.11
N LEU A 257 -29.36 -6.30 -3.25
CA LEU A 257 -29.68 -6.94 -4.53
C LEU A 257 -31.17 -7.26 -4.70
N GLU A 258 -32.06 -6.78 -3.83
CA GLU A 258 -33.48 -7.11 -3.89
C GLU A 258 -34.07 -6.85 -5.28
N ASN A 259 -33.86 -5.64 -5.81
CA ASN A 259 -34.31 -5.23 -7.14
C ASN A 259 -33.73 -6.11 -8.25
N VAL A 260 -32.43 -6.41 -8.18
CA VAL A 260 -31.75 -7.25 -9.19
C VAL A 260 -32.30 -8.67 -9.16
N THR A 261 -32.47 -9.26 -7.97
CA THR A 261 -33.02 -10.61 -7.84
C THR A 261 -34.45 -10.70 -8.36
N LYS A 262 -35.24 -9.64 -8.20
CA LYS A 262 -36.58 -9.55 -8.77
C LYS A 262 -36.54 -9.49 -10.29
N VAL A 263 -35.69 -8.64 -10.87
CA VAL A 263 -35.52 -8.56 -12.34
C VAL A 263 -35.08 -9.90 -12.92
N VAL A 264 -34.12 -10.59 -12.27
CA VAL A 264 -33.66 -11.92 -12.68
C VAL A 264 -34.80 -12.93 -12.65
N ALA A 265 -35.61 -12.93 -11.58
CA ALA A 265 -36.74 -13.84 -11.42
C ALA A 265 -37.85 -13.55 -12.44
N ASP A 266 -38.23 -12.29 -12.62
CA ASP A 266 -39.28 -11.83 -13.54
C ASP A 266 -38.90 -12.13 -15.00
N ALA A 267 -37.61 -12.00 -15.35
CA ALA A 267 -37.08 -12.35 -16.66
C ALA A 267 -36.91 -13.87 -16.87
N GLY A 268 -37.03 -14.69 -15.83
CA GLY A 268 -36.71 -16.12 -15.87
C GLY A 268 -35.25 -16.38 -16.29
N TRP A 269 -34.33 -15.45 -15.98
CA TRP A 269 -32.94 -15.56 -16.40
C TRP A 269 -32.19 -16.61 -15.57
N THR A 270 -31.38 -17.41 -16.25
CA THR A 270 -30.46 -18.37 -15.64
C THR A 270 -29.12 -18.35 -16.40
N PRO A 271 -27.98 -18.58 -15.73
CA PRO A 271 -26.70 -18.66 -16.42
C PRO A 271 -26.72 -19.78 -17.47
N LYS A 272 -26.02 -19.57 -18.59
CA LYS A 272 -25.93 -20.54 -19.70
C LYS A 272 -25.01 -21.74 -19.41
N PHE A 273 -24.51 -21.82 -18.19
CA PHE A 273 -23.56 -22.80 -17.71
C PHE A 273 -23.93 -23.19 -16.28
N ASP A 274 -23.54 -24.39 -15.88
CA ASP A 274 -23.72 -24.83 -14.50
C ASP A 274 -22.63 -24.24 -13.60
N VAL A 275 -23.04 -23.64 -12.48
CA VAL A 275 -22.11 -23.17 -11.45
C VAL A 275 -21.47 -24.41 -10.80
N PRO A 276 -20.13 -24.58 -10.86
CA PRO A 276 -19.46 -25.77 -10.37
C PRO A 276 -19.69 -26.04 -8.89
N ALA A 277 -19.63 -27.31 -8.50
CA ALA A 277 -19.75 -27.71 -7.11
C ALA A 277 -18.68 -27.06 -6.22
N SER A 278 -17.45 -26.85 -6.74
CA SER A 278 -16.36 -26.15 -6.04
C SER A 278 -16.74 -24.72 -5.61
N VAL A 279 -17.50 -24.01 -6.43
CA VAL A 279 -18.02 -22.67 -6.14
C VAL A 279 -19.15 -22.77 -5.10
N LYS A 280 -20.10 -23.69 -5.30
CA LYS A 280 -21.25 -23.85 -4.38
C LYS A 280 -20.85 -24.35 -2.99
N SER A 281 -19.76 -25.10 -2.89
CA SER A 281 -19.20 -25.59 -1.63
C SER A 281 -18.25 -24.60 -0.96
N ALA A 282 -17.92 -23.48 -1.62
CA ALA A 282 -17.11 -22.44 -1.01
C ALA A 282 -17.83 -21.87 0.22
N PHE A 283 -17.07 -21.57 1.28
CA PHE A 283 -17.64 -21.12 2.55
C PHE A 283 -18.38 -19.79 2.45
N ASP A 284 -18.01 -18.97 1.47
CA ASP A 284 -18.58 -17.65 1.19
C ASP A 284 -19.67 -17.72 0.11
N TYR A 285 -20.11 -18.91 -0.32
CA TYR A 285 -21.17 -19.03 -1.31
C TYR A 285 -22.51 -18.46 -0.78
N PRO A 286 -23.11 -17.44 -1.42
CA PRO A 286 -24.27 -16.73 -0.88
C PRO A 286 -25.62 -17.41 -1.17
N GLY A 287 -25.60 -18.61 -1.76
CA GLY A 287 -26.77 -19.31 -2.28
C GLY A 287 -27.11 -18.95 -3.73
N ASP A 288 -27.81 -19.85 -4.42
CA ASP A 288 -28.09 -19.76 -5.87
C ASP A 288 -28.79 -18.45 -6.25
N ARG A 289 -29.77 -17.99 -5.47
CA ARG A 289 -30.53 -16.77 -5.77
C ARG A 289 -29.63 -15.53 -5.84
N THR A 290 -28.79 -15.34 -4.81
CA THR A 290 -27.88 -14.20 -4.74
C THR A 290 -26.79 -14.34 -5.78
N TYR A 291 -26.21 -15.53 -5.93
CA TYR A 291 -25.12 -15.77 -6.88
C TYR A 291 -25.57 -15.57 -8.35
N ASN A 292 -26.78 -15.99 -8.71
CA ASN A 292 -27.35 -15.74 -10.03
C ASN A 292 -27.56 -14.24 -10.28
N ALA A 293 -27.95 -13.46 -9.27
CA ALA A 293 -28.02 -12.00 -9.40
C ALA A 293 -26.64 -11.38 -9.66
N LEU A 294 -25.57 -11.90 -9.04
CA LEU A 294 -24.20 -11.46 -9.33
C LEU A 294 -23.83 -11.76 -10.79
N LEU A 295 -24.03 -13.00 -11.25
CA LEU A 295 -23.74 -13.38 -12.63
C LEU A 295 -24.54 -12.55 -13.66
N TYR A 296 -25.81 -12.26 -13.35
CA TYR A 296 -26.64 -11.39 -14.19
C TYR A 296 -26.11 -9.95 -14.26
N LEU A 297 -25.59 -9.41 -13.14
CA LEU A 297 -24.94 -8.10 -13.15
C LEU A 297 -23.69 -8.08 -14.03
N LEU A 298 -22.89 -9.15 -14.05
CA LEU A 298 -21.73 -9.24 -14.96
C LEU A 298 -22.14 -9.20 -16.43
N GLU A 299 -23.17 -9.97 -16.80
CA GLU A 299 -23.72 -9.94 -18.17
C GLU A 299 -24.23 -8.54 -18.50
N SER A 300 -24.90 -7.88 -17.55
CA SER A 300 -25.38 -6.49 -17.70
C SER A 300 -24.24 -5.46 -17.83
N LEU A 301 -23.05 -5.73 -17.27
CA LEU A 301 -21.86 -4.91 -17.46
C LEU A 301 -21.21 -5.14 -18.84
N SER A 302 -21.43 -6.32 -19.44
CA SER A 302 -21.01 -6.66 -20.82
C SER A 302 -21.77 -5.90 -21.85
N ASP A 303 -23.08 -5.92 -21.67
CA ASP A 303 -24.01 -5.67 -22.72
C ASP A 303 -24.36 -4.19 -22.69
N ARG A 304 -23.83 -3.47 -23.69
CA ARG A 304 -24.59 -2.37 -24.29
C ARG A 304 -25.82 -2.88 -25.05
N SER A 305 -26.28 -4.12 -24.78
CA SER A 305 -27.23 -4.79 -25.66
C SER A 305 -28.56 -4.09 -25.65
N GLU A 306 -29.16 -4.25 -26.82
CA GLU A 306 -30.45 -3.75 -27.25
C GLU A 306 -31.61 -4.04 -26.28
N ILE A 307 -31.42 -4.92 -25.29
CA ILE A 307 -32.42 -5.22 -24.26
C ILE A 307 -32.62 -4.03 -23.29
N VAL A 308 -31.53 -3.39 -22.85
CA VAL A 308 -31.63 -2.16 -22.03
C VAL A 308 -31.95 -0.95 -22.92
N ALA A 309 -31.42 -0.92 -24.15
CA ALA A 309 -31.74 0.12 -25.12
C ALA A 309 -33.23 0.11 -25.53
N GLY A 310 -33.89 -1.06 -25.53
CA GLY A 310 -35.31 -1.20 -25.80
C GLY A 310 -36.22 -0.70 -24.68
N LEU A 311 -35.76 -0.75 -23.42
CA LEU A 311 -36.49 -0.19 -22.27
C LEU A 311 -36.21 1.31 -22.06
N LEU A 312 -35.09 1.84 -22.58
CA LEU A 312 -34.58 3.18 -22.29
C LEU A 312 -34.10 3.92 -23.55
N ALA A 313 -34.86 3.84 -24.64
CA ALA A 313 -34.50 4.35 -25.98
C ALA A 313 -34.13 5.85 -26.07
N ASN A 314 -34.16 6.62 -24.97
CA ASN A 314 -33.92 8.06 -24.94
C ASN A 314 -32.78 8.52 -24.01
N ASP A 315 -32.04 7.63 -23.34
CA ASP A 315 -30.97 8.07 -22.42
C ASP A 315 -29.61 7.45 -22.78
N GLU A 316 -28.64 8.32 -23.13
CA GLU A 316 -27.30 7.93 -23.62
C GLU A 316 -26.39 7.33 -22.54
N ARG A 317 -26.85 7.25 -21.27
CA ARG A 317 -26.03 6.71 -20.17
C ARG A 317 -26.40 5.26 -19.86
N PRO A 318 -25.43 4.32 -19.88
CA PRO A 318 -25.68 2.94 -19.52
C PRO A 318 -26.23 2.86 -18.09
N PHE A 319 -27.44 2.32 -17.97
CA PHE A 319 -28.12 2.11 -16.70
C PHE A 319 -27.48 0.90 -15.99
N SER A 320 -27.05 1.08 -14.75
CA SER A 320 -26.55 -0.01 -13.91
C SER A 320 -27.63 -0.37 -12.91
N LEU A 321 -28.06 -1.64 -12.91
CA LEU A 321 -29.11 -2.16 -12.03
C LEU A 321 -28.71 -2.20 -10.55
N PHE A 322 -27.40 -2.11 -10.27
CA PHE A 322 -26.84 -2.11 -8.93
C PHE A 322 -25.77 -1.03 -8.84
N GLN A 323 -25.92 -0.14 -7.88
CA GLN A 323 -24.89 0.81 -7.50
C GLN A 323 -24.92 1.05 -5.99
N MET A 324 -23.77 0.90 -5.34
CA MET A 324 -23.66 1.07 -3.89
C MET A 324 -22.48 1.98 -3.55
N VAL A 325 -22.68 2.87 -2.59
CA VAL A 325 -21.60 3.61 -1.94
C VAL A 325 -21.09 2.75 -0.79
N ASP A 326 -19.91 2.19 -0.97
CA ASP A 326 -19.27 1.26 -0.03
C ASP A 326 -18.30 2.00 0.90
N VAL A 327 -18.43 1.78 2.22
CA VAL A 327 -17.63 2.43 3.26
C VAL A 327 -16.17 2.01 3.12
N GLY A 328 -15.90 0.72 2.95
CA GLY A 328 -14.54 0.20 2.85
C GLY A 328 -13.80 0.71 1.63
N PHE A 329 -14.45 0.72 0.47
CA PHE A 329 -13.90 1.25 -0.78
C PHE A 329 -13.67 2.76 -0.69
N THR A 330 -14.62 3.51 -0.12
CA THR A 330 -14.48 4.97 0.04
C THR A 330 -13.35 5.32 1.01
N SER A 331 -13.24 4.58 2.11
CA SER A 331 -12.14 4.70 3.09
C SER A 331 -10.79 4.33 2.49
N ALA A 332 -10.73 3.25 1.71
CA ALA A 332 -9.55 2.86 0.95
C ALA A 332 -9.11 4.00 0.00
N LEU A 333 -10.05 4.64 -0.69
CA LEU A 333 -9.74 5.75 -1.60
C LEU A 333 -9.21 6.96 -0.84
N ALA A 334 -9.85 7.34 0.26
CA ALA A 334 -9.41 8.47 1.09
C ALA A 334 -7.97 8.28 1.59
N LYS A 335 -7.64 7.09 2.08
CA LYS A 335 -6.26 6.76 2.49
C LYS A 335 -5.31 6.76 1.29
N ALA A 336 -5.70 6.18 0.17
CA ALA A 336 -4.86 6.05 -1.00
C ALA A 336 -4.57 7.39 -1.70
N ASP A 337 -5.52 8.32 -1.75
CA ASP A 337 -5.30 9.66 -2.30
C ASP A 337 -4.26 10.41 -1.46
N ARG A 338 -4.35 10.31 -0.12
CA ARG A 338 -3.38 10.88 0.81
C ARG A 338 -2.00 10.26 0.62
N ASP A 339 -1.93 8.94 0.53
CA ASP A 339 -0.66 8.23 0.35
C ASP A 339 -0.02 8.52 -1.01
N LEU A 340 -0.83 8.66 -2.07
CA LEU A 340 -0.33 9.07 -3.38
C LEU A 340 0.26 10.48 -3.34
N HIS A 341 -0.37 11.40 -2.61
CA HIS A 341 0.19 12.73 -2.37
C HIS A 341 1.53 12.65 -1.61
N GLU A 342 1.63 11.82 -0.57
CA GLU A 342 2.86 11.58 0.20
C GLU A 342 3.98 10.98 -0.66
N ILE A 343 3.66 10.01 -1.52
CA ILE A 343 4.60 9.49 -2.53
C ILE A 343 5.12 10.62 -3.41
N GLY A 344 4.23 11.50 -3.90
CA GLY A 344 4.62 12.65 -4.70
C GLY A 344 5.54 13.64 -3.98
N GLN A 345 5.34 13.85 -2.67
CA GLN A 345 6.23 14.65 -1.84
C GLN A 345 7.61 13.99 -1.70
N ILE A 346 7.66 12.69 -1.38
CA ILE A 346 8.91 11.93 -1.28
C ILE A 346 9.71 12.03 -2.59
N LEU A 347 9.04 11.90 -3.74
CA LEU A 347 9.68 12.02 -5.05
C LEU A 347 10.17 13.44 -5.34
N SER A 348 9.42 14.46 -4.95
CA SER A 348 9.84 15.86 -5.06
C SER A 348 11.13 16.14 -4.29
N ASP A 349 11.24 15.55 -3.10
CA ASP A 349 12.36 15.80 -2.20
C ASP A 349 13.59 14.93 -2.54
N LYS A 350 13.39 13.67 -2.95
CA LYS A 350 14.49 12.73 -3.24
C LYS A 350 14.96 12.75 -4.70
N HIS A 351 14.16 13.22 -5.66
CA HIS A 351 14.48 13.04 -7.08
C HIS A 351 14.04 14.21 -7.97
N VAL A 352 14.90 15.22 -8.09
CA VAL A 352 14.64 16.47 -8.86
C VAL A 352 14.13 16.22 -10.29
N ILE A 353 14.62 15.20 -10.97
CA ILE A 353 14.23 14.91 -12.38
C ILE A 353 12.83 14.29 -12.47
N ALA A 354 12.40 13.55 -11.45
CA ALA A 354 11.13 12.82 -11.43
C ALA A 354 10.08 13.50 -10.53
N GLN A 355 10.36 14.75 -10.14
CA GLN A 355 9.48 15.54 -9.31
C GLN A 355 8.12 15.73 -10.01
N PRO A 356 7.00 15.37 -9.36
CA PRO A 356 5.68 15.71 -9.84
C PRO A 356 5.54 17.23 -10.02
N SER A 357 4.84 17.66 -11.07
CA SER A 357 4.59 19.09 -11.25
C SER A 357 3.79 19.66 -10.07
N ARG A 358 3.97 20.95 -9.77
CA ARG A 358 3.18 21.63 -8.72
C ARG A 358 1.68 21.45 -8.94
N TYR A 359 1.24 21.57 -10.19
CA TYR A 359 -0.15 21.31 -10.57
C TYR A 359 -0.62 19.89 -10.21
N ALA A 360 0.21 18.87 -10.49
CA ALA A 360 -0.12 17.49 -10.11
C ALA A 360 -0.23 17.30 -8.59
N MET A 361 0.63 17.98 -7.82
CA MET A 361 0.56 17.98 -6.36
C MET A 361 -0.72 18.65 -5.85
N ASP A 362 -1.10 19.80 -6.41
CA ASP A 362 -2.34 20.51 -6.07
C ASP A 362 -3.58 19.66 -6.39
N VAL A 363 -3.58 18.96 -7.54
CA VAL A 363 -4.65 18.01 -7.91
C VAL A 363 -4.73 16.86 -6.90
N ALA A 364 -3.60 16.28 -6.49
CA ALA A 364 -3.57 15.20 -5.49
C ALA A 364 -4.12 15.66 -4.14
N THR A 365 -3.77 16.87 -3.68
CA THR A 365 -4.34 17.47 -2.46
C THR A 365 -5.85 17.66 -2.59
N GLY A 366 -6.32 18.19 -3.72
CA GLY A 366 -7.75 18.36 -3.98
C GLY A 366 -8.52 17.03 -3.96
N ARG A 367 -7.93 15.96 -4.51
CA ARG A 367 -8.50 14.60 -4.48
C ARG A 367 -8.58 14.03 -3.07
N SER A 368 -7.52 14.16 -2.28
CA SER A 368 -7.50 13.71 -0.87
C SER A 368 -8.62 14.36 -0.06
N HIS A 369 -8.79 15.68 -0.16
CA HIS A 369 -9.88 16.37 0.54
C HIS A 369 -11.26 15.94 0.02
N ARG A 370 -11.38 15.69 -1.28
CA ARG A 370 -12.63 15.23 -1.89
C ARG A 370 -13.05 13.86 -1.36
N SER A 371 -12.13 12.88 -1.31
CA SER A 371 -12.42 11.52 -0.83
C SER A 371 -12.61 11.44 0.68
N GLU A 372 -11.87 12.23 1.47
CA GLU A 372 -12.16 12.42 2.92
C GLU A 372 -13.58 12.95 3.16
N GLY A 373 -13.99 13.97 2.40
CA GLY A 373 -15.34 14.51 2.46
C GLY A 373 -16.42 13.53 2.03
N MET A 374 -16.09 12.55 1.17
CA MET A 374 -17.00 11.47 0.79
C MET A 374 -17.22 10.49 1.93
N LEU A 375 -16.14 10.05 2.59
CA LEU A 375 -16.23 9.16 3.75
C LEU A 375 -17.00 9.81 4.89
N HIS A 376 -16.71 11.08 5.21
CA HIS A 376 -17.41 11.84 6.26
C HIS A 376 -18.92 11.90 6.04
N ARG A 377 -19.40 11.93 4.79
CA ARG A 377 -20.85 11.95 4.50
C ARG A 377 -21.56 10.61 4.77
N MET A 378 -20.81 9.52 4.93
CA MET A 378 -21.36 8.21 5.27
C MET A 378 -21.52 8.00 6.79
N TRP A 379 -21.05 8.97 7.57
CA TRP A 379 -21.20 8.99 9.02
C TRP A 379 -22.63 9.32 9.44
N ASP A 380 -23.13 8.57 10.41
CA ASP A 380 -24.41 8.77 11.07
C ASP A 380 -24.15 9.16 12.53
N ASP A 381 -24.38 10.44 12.86
CA ASP A 381 -24.13 11.00 14.19
C ASP A 381 -25.00 10.36 15.29
N ASP A 382 -26.22 9.96 14.96
CA ASP A 382 -27.16 9.41 15.94
C ASP A 382 -26.72 8.02 16.40
N ARG A 383 -26.12 7.25 15.48
CA ARG A 383 -25.64 5.88 15.72
C ARG A 383 -24.15 5.81 16.03
N GLY A 384 -23.40 6.86 15.72
CA GLY A 384 -21.95 6.90 15.86
C GLY A 384 -21.24 5.85 15.01
N ALA A 385 -21.70 5.65 13.76
CA ALA A 385 -21.16 4.65 12.86
C ALA A 385 -21.24 5.10 11.38
N PHE A 386 -20.46 4.43 10.53
CA PHE A 386 -20.51 4.60 9.08
C PHE A 386 -21.40 3.55 8.46
N PHE A 387 -22.21 3.90 7.45
CA PHE A 387 -23.10 2.95 6.79
C PHE A 387 -22.93 2.94 5.27
N ASN A 388 -22.91 1.73 4.71
CA ASN A 388 -23.05 1.54 3.26
C ASN A 388 -24.40 2.09 2.80
N ALA A 389 -24.49 2.54 1.55
CA ALA A 389 -25.73 3.06 1.01
C ALA A 389 -26.00 2.58 -0.41
N ILE A 390 -27.22 2.16 -0.71
CA ILE A 390 -27.64 1.88 -2.09
C ILE A 390 -27.97 3.18 -2.81
N LEU A 391 -27.58 3.28 -4.07
CA LEU A 391 -28.01 4.37 -4.93
C LEU A 391 -29.35 4.00 -5.59
N ASN A 392 -30.44 4.56 -5.07
CA ASN A 392 -31.76 4.41 -5.64
C ASN A 392 -31.91 5.35 -6.82
N ARG A 393 -32.10 4.77 -8.01
CA ARG A 393 -32.49 5.52 -9.20
C ARG A 393 -33.99 5.37 -9.40
N THR A 394 -34.75 6.43 -9.14
CA THR A 394 -36.16 6.49 -9.48
C THR A 394 -36.31 6.80 -10.97
N PHE A 395 -37.20 6.07 -11.64
CA PHE A 395 -37.59 6.35 -13.02
C PHE A 395 -38.83 7.23 -13.00
N ASP A 396 -38.64 8.53 -13.13
CA ASP A 396 -39.75 9.45 -13.37
C ASP A 396 -40.11 9.35 -14.85
N GLY A 397 -41.32 8.89 -15.17
CA GLY A 397 -41.79 8.52 -16.52
C GLY A 397 -41.85 9.65 -17.57
N GLY A 398 -41.14 10.77 -17.37
CA GLY A 398 -40.90 11.83 -18.34
C GLY A 398 -39.41 12.14 -18.38
N ALA A 399 -38.82 12.06 -19.57
CA ALA A 399 -37.39 12.19 -19.81
C ALA A 399 -36.69 13.32 -19.02
N ALA A 400 -35.54 12.96 -18.41
CA ALA A 400 -34.60 13.81 -17.67
C ALA A 400 -34.99 14.17 -16.22
N HIS A 401 -34.80 13.24 -15.29
CA HIS A 401 -33.62 13.17 -14.43
C HIS A 401 -33.80 12.07 -13.36
N SER A 402 -32.81 11.16 -13.26
CA SER A 402 -32.67 10.25 -12.12
C SER A 402 -32.22 11.06 -10.91
N SER A 403 -33.06 11.24 -9.90
CA SER A 403 -32.54 11.65 -8.61
C SER A 403 -31.67 10.52 -8.06
N ASN A 404 -30.37 10.79 -7.90
CA ASN A 404 -29.38 9.85 -7.37
C ASN A 404 -29.46 9.82 -5.84
N TYR A 405 -30.60 9.41 -5.30
CA TYR A 405 -30.79 9.36 -3.85
C TYR A 405 -30.10 8.15 -3.26
N THR A 406 -29.26 8.36 -2.26
CA THR A 406 -28.71 7.26 -1.48
C THR A 406 -29.66 6.88 -0.34
N THR A 407 -29.78 5.59 -0.06
CA THR A 407 -30.47 5.04 1.11
C THR A 407 -29.49 4.19 1.89
N SER A 408 -29.18 4.61 3.12
CA SER A 408 -28.22 3.93 3.98
C SER A 408 -28.79 2.62 4.52
N PHE A 409 -27.95 1.59 4.56
CA PHE A 409 -28.24 0.31 5.20
C PHE A 409 -27.88 0.41 6.67
N THR A 410 -28.88 0.44 7.55
CA THR A 410 -28.68 0.61 8.99
C THR A 410 -28.47 -0.74 9.70
N LEU A 411 -27.72 -1.63 9.08
CA LEU A 411 -27.38 -2.95 9.61
C LEU A 411 -26.07 -2.86 10.42
N PRO A 412 -25.96 -3.53 11.57
CA PRO A 412 -24.72 -3.56 12.35
C PRO A 412 -23.71 -4.53 11.70
N LEU A 413 -23.08 -4.10 10.61
CA LEU A 413 -22.10 -4.92 9.88
C LEU A 413 -20.68 -4.61 10.33
N GLY A 414 -19.82 -5.63 10.41
CA GLY A 414 -18.42 -5.46 10.75
C GLY A 414 -17.66 -4.60 9.73
N SER A 415 -18.07 -4.61 8.47
CA SER A 415 -17.49 -3.77 7.40
C SER A 415 -17.66 -2.27 7.63
N THR A 416 -18.52 -1.84 8.57
CA THR A 416 -18.60 -0.42 8.98
C THR A 416 -17.28 0.07 9.59
N PHE A 417 -16.50 -0.82 10.21
CA PHE A 417 -15.19 -0.50 10.78
C PHE A 417 -14.10 -0.29 9.74
N ASP A 418 -14.30 -0.66 8.47
CA ASP A 418 -13.34 -0.35 7.40
C ASP A 418 -13.19 1.18 7.19
N ALA A 419 -14.13 1.99 7.68
CA ALA A 419 -13.98 3.43 7.77
C ALA A 419 -12.71 3.87 8.52
N LEU A 420 -12.26 3.08 9.51
CA LEU A 420 -11.05 3.35 10.28
C LEU A 420 -9.77 3.18 9.44
N TRP A 421 -9.82 2.56 8.27
CA TRP A 421 -8.65 2.41 7.40
C TRP A 421 -8.06 3.78 7.03
N ALA A 422 -8.91 4.77 6.74
CA ALA A 422 -8.52 6.15 6.59
C ALA A 422 -8.36 6.86 7.96
N PRO A 423 -7.37 7.76 8.10
CA PRO A 423 -7.31 8.67 9.22
C PRO A 423 -8.58 9.53 9.26
N LEU A 424 -9.36 9.40 10.33
CA LEU A 424 -10.54 10.20 10.57
C LEU A 424 -10.10 11.55 11.16
N SER A 425 -10.65 12.64 10.63
CA SER A 425 -10.33 14.00 11.10
C SER A 425 -10.95 14.32 12.46
N ASN A 426 -12.00 13.60 12.85
CA ASN A 426 -12.75 13.80 14.08
C ASN A 426 -12.45 12.67 15.09
N SER A 427 -11.85 13.02 16.22
CA SER A 427 -11.54 12.06 17.29
C SER A 427 -12.80 11.43 17.89
N THR A 428 -13.95 12.12 17.88
CA THR A 428 -15.22 11.58 18.37
C THR A 428 -15.71 10.41 17.50
N MET A 429 -15.45 10.45 16.19
CA MET A 429 -15.79 9.33 15.30
C MET A 429 -14.98 8.08 15.66
N VAL A 430 -13.67 8.25 15.90
CA VAL A 430 -12.79 7.18 16.34
C VAL A 430 -13.25 6.62 17.69
N GLU A 431 -13.52 7.49 18.66
CA GLU A 431 -13.96 7.10 20.00
C GLU A 431 -15.27 6.29 19.97
N GLN A 432 -16.27 6.72 19.20
CA GLN A 432 -17.54 6.01 19.09
C GLN A 432 -17.40 4.65 18.37
N MET A 433 -16.65 4.60 17.28
CA MET A 433 -16.34 3.33 16.60
C MET A 433 -15.56 2.38 17.50
N SER A 434 -14.55 2.88 18.22
CA SER A 434 -13.80 2.11 19.23
C SER A 434 -14.71 1.64 20.36
N SER A 435 -15.70 2.44 20.77
CA SER A 435 -16.69 2.00 21.75
C SER A 435 -17.51 0.83 21.23
N HIS A 436 -18.00 0.87 19.99
CA HIS A 436 -18.78 -0.23 19.39
C HIS A 436 -17.96 -1.53 19.29
N LEU A 437 -16.65 -1.44 18.99
CA LEU A 437 -15.74 -2.60 18.99
C LEU A 437 -15.58 -3.24 20.38
N LEU A 438 -15.59 -2.43 21.44
CA LEU A 438 -15.36 -2.88 22.81
C LEU A 438 -16.65 -3.26 23.55
N GLN A 439 -17.80 -2.83 23.05
CA GLN A 439 -19.10 -3.22 23.60
C GLN A 439 -19.28 -4.74 23.46
N ARG A 440 -19.81 -5.35 24.53
CA ARG A 440 -20.12 -6.78 24.61
C ARG A 440 -21.62 -7.10 24.59
N SER A 441 -22.46 -6.08 24.52
CA SER A 441 -23.92 -6.20 24.52
C SER A 441 -24.57 -5.07 23.72
N GLY A 442 -25.75 -5.32 23.18
CA GLY A 442 -26.50 -4.34 22.38
C GLY A 442 -26.36 -4.56 20.87
N GLN A 443 -27.14 -3.81 20.11
CA GLN A 443 -27.31 -3.98 18.66
C GLN A 443 -26.01 -3.77 17.85
N TYR A 444 -25.13 -2.89 18.31
CA TYR A 444 -23.85 -2.57 17.69
C TYR A 444 -22.66 -3.19 18.43
N SER A 445 -22.90 -4.25 19.19
CA SER A 445 -21.84 -5.01 19.84
C SER A 445 -21.29 -6.05 18.89
N PHE A 446 -20.00 -5.96 18.58
CA PHE A 446 -19.27 -6.87 17.70
C PHE A 446 -18.32 -7.80 18.46
N TYR A 447 -18.40 -7.78 19.80
CA TYR A 447 -17.57 -8.59 20.68
C TYR A 447 -18.44 -9.47 21.59
N CYS A 448 -19.10 -10.45 20.97
CA CYS A 448 -20.10 -11.29 21.64
C CYS A 448 -19.57 -12.61 22.20
N GLY A 449 -18.35 -13.02 21.82
CA GLY A 449 -17.70 -14.23 22.29
C GLY A 449 -16.30 -13.95 22.81
N ASP A 450 -15.41 -14.94 22.75
CA ASP A 450 -14.05 -14.81 23.25
C ASP A 450 -13.19 -13.88 22.37
N TYR A 451 -13.47 -13.84 21.07
CA TYR A 451 -12.76 -13.02 20.09
C TYR A 451 -13.66 -11.90 19.52
N PRO A 452 -13.12 -10.68 19.35
CA PRO A 452 -13.85 -9.51 18.89
C PRO A 452 -14.02 -9.47 17.36
N LEU A 453 -14.76 -8.45 16.91
CA LEU A 453 -14.97 -8.06 15.51
C LEU A 453 -15.66 -9.15 14.67
N TRP A 454 -16.88 -9.46 15.07
CA TRP A 454 -17.78 -10.30 14.30
C TRP A 454 -18.25 -9.56 13.04
N SER A 455 -18.55 -10.28 11.96
CA SER A 455 -19.04 -9.70 10.69
C SER A 455 -20.44 -9.11 10.82
N LEU A 456 -21.19 -9.54 11.84
CA LEU A 456 -22.51 -9.03 12.20
C LEU A 456 -22.54 -8.76 13.71
N GLY A 457 -23.00 -7.56 14.09
CA GLY A 457 -23.17 -7.16 15.47
C GLY A 457 -24.56 -7.52 16.01
N GLY A 458 -24.72 -7.46 17.33
CA GLY A 458 -25.96 -7.79 18.02
C GLY A 458 -25.91 -9.12 18.75
N CYS A 459 -25.28 -9.15 19.93
CA CYS A 459 -25.04 -10.40 20.68
C CYS A 459 -26.31 -11.11 21.17
N ASP A 460 -27.43 -10.39 21.22
CA ASP A 460 -28.71 -10.92 21.69
C ASP A 460 -29.42 -11.75 20.61
N GLU A 461 -29.07 -11.54 19.34
CA GLU A 461 -29.53 -12.36 18.23
C GLU A 461 -28.53 -13.51 18.08
N SER A 462 -28.92 -14.71 18.54
CA SER A 462 -28.11 -15.93 18.49
C SER A 462 -27.93 -16.47 17.06
N ASP A 463 -27.67 -15.61 16.09
CA ASP A 463 -27.51 -15.96 14.69
C ASP A 463 -26.15 -16.64 14.51
N LYS A 464 -26.22 -17.95 14.27
CA LYS A 464 -25.07 -18.87 14.13
C LYS A 464 -24.20 -18.60 12.90
N SER A 465 -24.50 -17.56 12.13
CA SER A 465 -23.84 -17.21 10.87
C SER A 465 -22.81 -16.10 10.98
N ALA A 466 -22.62 -15.47 12.15
CA ALA A 466 -21.57 -14.48 12.32
C ALA A 466 -20.18 -15.10 12.09
N LEU A 467 -19.33 -14.39 11.35
CA LEU A 467 -17.98 -14.81 11.00
C LEU A 467 -16.97 -13.86 11.62
N ILE A 468 -15.77 -14.35 11.89
CA ILE A 468 -14.58 -13.52 12.14
C ILE A 468 -13.75 -13.59 10.86
N LEU A 469 -13.66 -12.46 10.15
CA LEU A 469 -12.97 -12.35 8.87
C LEU A 469 -11.56 -11.80 9.11
N PHE A 470 -10.54 -12.56 8.72
CA PHE A 470 -9.16 -12.18 9.02
C PHE A 470 -8.72 -10.91 8.30
N LEU A 471 -9.20 -10.72 7.06
CA LEU A 471 -8.98 -9.49 6.29
C LEU A 471 -9.59 -8.26 6.97
N LEU A 472 -10.81 -8.39 7.51
CA LEU A 472 -11.48 -7.30 8.23
C LEU A 472 -10.70 -6.94 9.49
N ASN A 473 -10.32 -7.92 10.30
CA ASN A 473 -9.48 -7.69 11.49
C ASN A 473 -8.17 -6.99 11.15
N TYR A 474 -7.51 -7.41 10.06
CA TYR A 474 -6.31 -6.77 9.55
C TYR A 474 -6.53 -5.30 9.17
N ARG A 475 -7.59 -5.00 8.41
CA ARG A 475 -7.92 -3.63 8.01
C ARG A 475 -8.23 -2.74 9.20
N VAL A 476 -9.05 -3.22 10.13
CA VAL A 476 -9.44 -2.47 11.32
C VAL A 476 -8.24 -2.25 12.24
N ALA A 477 -7.41 -3.26 12.50
CA ALA A 477 -6.21 -3.11 13.32
C ALA A 477 -5.24 -2.07 12.75
N LYS A 478 -4.94 -2.15 11.45
CA LYS A 478 -4.11 -1.16 10.75
C LYS A 478 -4.75 0.24 10.76
N GLY A 479 -6.06 0.32 10.53
CA GLY A 479 -6.83 1.56 10.59
C GLY A 479 -6.79 2.23 11.96
N LEU A 480 -6.93 1.45 13.04
CA LEU A 480 -6.77 1.92 14.41
C LEU A 480 -5.37 2.49 14.66
N ARG A 481 -4.31 1.85 14.13
CA ARG A 481 -2.94 2.42 14.18
C ARG A 481 -2.84 3.75 13.43
N HIS A 482 -3.44 3.87 12.24
CA HIS A 482 -3.49 5.13 11.49
C HIS A 482 -4.20 6.24 12.29
N ASN A 483 -5.21 5.86 13.07
CA ASN A 483 -5.99 6.73 13.95
C ASN A 483 -5.41 6.87 15.37
N LYS A 484 -4.18 6.41 15.62
CA LYS A 484 -3.45 6.49 16.90
C LYS A 484 -4.05 5.69 18.06
N GLU A 485 -4.98 4.78 17.79
CA GLU A 485 -5.56 3.83 18.75
C GLU A 485 -4.70 2.56 18.86
N VAL A 486 -3.42 2.74 19.20
CA VAL A 486 -2.41 1.66 19.16
C VAL A 486 -2.74 0.51 20.10
N GLY A 487 -3.32 0.79 21.27
CA GLY A 487 -3.70 -0.23 22.24
C GLY A 487 -4.81 -1.14 21.72
N LEU A 488 -5.86 -0.57 21.12
CA LEU A 488 -6.96 -1.35 20.54
C LEU A 488 -6.52 -2.11 19.29
N ALA A 489 -5.65 -1.51 18.48
CA ALA A 489 -5.05 -2.21 17.35
C ALA A 489 -4.27 -3.45 17.81
N HIS A 490 -3.40 -3.30 18.81
CA HIS A 490 -2.64 -4.42 19.38
C HIS A 490 -3.56 -5.50 19.96
N PHE A 491 -4.61 -5.11 20.69
CA PHE A 491 -5.61 -6.05 21.19
C PHE A 491 -6.21 -6.88 20.04
N LEU A 492 -6.66 -6.23 18.97
CA LEU A 492 -7.29 -6.93 17.84
C LEU A 492 -6.29 -7.85 17.09
N GLU A 493 -5.03 -7.44 16.97
CA GLU A 493 -3.94 -8.25 16.41
C GLU A 493 -3.67 -9.49 17.26
N SER A 494 -3.47 -9.31 18.58
CA SER A 494 -3.25 -10.39 19.53
C SER A 494 -4.44 -11.34 19.58
N SER A 495 -5.68 -10.84 19.60
CA SER A 495 -6.88 -11.66 19.53
C SER A 495 -6.93 -12.49 18.26
N SER A 496 -6.57 -11.91 17.12
CA SER A 496 -6.57 -12.61 15.83
C SER A 496 -5.51 -13.71 15.78
N LEU A 497 -4.30 -13.45 16.30
CA LEU A 497 -3.24 -14.46 16.40
C LEU A 497 -3.60 -15.58 17.38
N ASN A 498 -4.21 -15.25 18.52
CA ASN A 498 -4.70 -16.21 19.50
C ASN A 498 -5.76 -17.14 18.89
N LEU A 499 -6.70 -16.60 18.09
CA LEU A 499 -7.73 -17.38 17.39
C LEU A 499 -7.12 -18.43 16.45
N ILE A 500 -6.12 -18.05 15.65
CA ILE A 500 -5.43 -18.99 14.76
C ILE A 500 -4.74 -20.11 15.52
N CYS A 501 -4.20 -19.79 16.70
CA CYS A 501 -3.52 -20.75 17.57
C CYS A 501 -4.46 -21.57 18.45
N GLY A 502 -5.77 -21.24 18.47
CA GLY A 502 -6.73 -21.82 19.41
C GLY A 502 -6.36 -21.58 20.88
N LEU A 503 -5.75 -20.42 21.16
CA LEU A 503 -5.34 -19.99 22.50
C LEU A 503 -6.39 -19.03 23.06
N PRO A 504 -6.66 -19.03 24.38
CA PRO A 504 -7.56 -18.05 24.98
C PRO A 504 -7.22 -16.62 24.56
N ASN A 505 -8.23 -15.77 24.37
CA ASN A 505 -8.01 -14.37 24.05
C ASN A 505 -7.51 -13.60 25.30
N SER A 506 -6.20 -13.65 25.52
CA SER A 506 -5.49 -13.02 26.64
C SER A 506 -4.19 -12.39 26.15
N ASP A 507 -3.81 -11.27 26.74
CA ASP A 507 -2.52 -10.61 26.51
C ASP A 507 -1.34 -11.47 27.02
N GLU A 508 -1.60 -12.44 27.90
CA GLU A 508 -0.61 -13.38 28.43
C GLU A 508 -0.44 -14.64 27.57
N SER A 509 -1.19 -14.75 26.46
CA SER A 509 -1.13 -15.93 25.60
C SER A 509 0.22 -16.06 24.92
N ASP A 510 0.89 -17.17 25.24
CA ASP A 510 2.21 -17.48 24.70
C ASP A 510 2.08 -18.14 23.32
N LEU A 511 2.34 -17.36 22.26
CA LEU A 511 2.34 -17.82 20.86
C LEU A 511 3.35 -18.94 20.59
N THR A 512 4.32 -19.21 21.48
CA THR A 512 5.20 -20.38 21.34
C THR A 512 4.46 -21.70 21.56
N ASN A 513 3.32 -21.67 22.26
CA ASN A 513 2.45 -22.82 22.49
C ASN A 513 1.44 -23.07 21.36
N CYS A 514 1.60 -22.42 20.21
CA CYS A 514 0.80 -22.61 18.99
C CYS A 514 1.09 -23.96 18.31
N ASN A 515 0.92 -25.05 19.05
CA ASN A 515 1.38 -26.40 18.70
C ASN A 515 0.25 -27.32 18.19
N LYS A 516 -1.00 -26.83 18.20
CA LYS A 516 -2.19 -27.59 17.77
C LYS A 516 -2.66 -27.05 16.43
N SER A 517 -2.20 -27.67 15.33
CA SER A 517 -2.77 -27.51 13.98
C SER A 517 -3.08 -26.05 13.62
N GLN A 518 -2.06 -25.27 13.27
CA GLN A 518 -2.26 -23.88 12.83
C GLN A 518 -3.26 -23.88 11.66
N ARG A 519 -4.37 -23.18 11.84
CA ARG A 519 -5.45 -23.09 10.86
C ARG A 519 -5.37 -21.72 10.23
N LEU A 520 -4.58 -21.56 9.16
CA LEU A 520 -4.54 -20.30 8.41
C LEU A 520 -5.73 -20.26 7.46
N ALA A 521 -6.92 -20.14 8.04
CA ALA A 521 -8.19 -20.12 7.32
C ALA A 521 -8.64 -18.70 7.01
N TRP A 522 -9.40 -18.54 5.92
CA TRP A 522 -9.91 -17.24 5.47
C TRP A 522 -10.83 -16.57 6.51
N ALA A 523 -11.64 -17.39 7.17
CA ALA A 523 -12.60 -16.96 8.16
C ALA A 523 -12.73 -18.01 9.28
N PHE A 524 -13.34 -17.60 10.38
CA PHE A 524 -13.73 -18.48 11.47
C PHE A 524 -15.21 -18.28 11.77
N ASN A 525 -15.92 -19.35 12.11
CA ASN A 525 -17.25 -19.19 12.68
C ASN A 525 -17.13 -18.52 14.05
N ALA A 526 -17.81 -17.39 14.27
CA ALA A 526 -17.56 -16.55 15.44
C ALA A 526 -17.97 -17.21 16.78
N THR A 527 -18.88 -18.19 16.74
CA THR A 527 -19.38 -18.89 17.93
C THR A 527 -18.62 -20.20 18.21
N SER A 528 -18.32 -20.98 17.18
CA SER A 528 -17.67 -22.30 17.32
C SER A 528 -16.16 -22.24 17.11
N GLU A 529 -15.64 -21.12 16.62
CA GLU A 529 -14.22 -20.88 16.35
C GLU A 529 -13.62 -21.89 15.35
N LEU A 530 -14.49 -22.56 14.60
CA LEU A 530 -14.07 -23.50 13.57
C LEU A 530 -13.61 -22.74 12.32
N PRO A 531 -12.47 -23.13 11.73
CA PRO A 531 -11.95 -22.50 10.53
C PRO A 531 -12.84 -22.77 9.31
N LEU A 532 -12.94 -21.79 8.42
CA LEU A 532 -13.72 -21.80 7.19
C LEU A 532 -12.83 -21.34 6.01
N GLY A 533 -13.02 -21.95 4.84
CA GLY A 533 -12.33 -21.55 3.60
C GLY A 533 -10.94 -22.14 3.38
N GLY A 534 -10.70 -23.38 3.79
CA GLY A 534 -9.38 -24.02 3.67
C GLY A 534 -8.45 -23.64 4.82
N LEU A 535 -7.37 -24.39 5.02
CA LEU A 535 -6.45 -24.23 6.17
C LEU A 535 -5.10 -23.58 5.81
N THR A 536 -4.88 -23.31 4.52
CA THR A 536 -3.62 -22.86 3.92
C THR A 536 -3.82 -21.57 3.10
N SER A 537 -4.65 -20.66 3.59
CA SER A 537 -4.92 -19.36 2.95
C SER A 537 -3.65 -18.51 2.87
N THR A 538 -3.25 -18.15 1.64
CA THR A 538 -2.10 -17.28 1.40
C THR A 538 -2.33 -15.88 1.95
N LEU A 539 -3.55 -15.34 1.84
CA LEU A 539 -3.92 -14.07 2.45
C LEU A 539 -3.74 -14.09 3.97
N THR A 540 -4.27 -15.13 4.63
CA THR A 540 -4.19 -15.25 6.10
C THR A 540 -2.75 -15.42 6.56
N ALA A 541 -1.95 -16.21 5.83
CA ALA A 541 -0.52 -16.34 6.09
C ALA A 541 0.22 -15.00 5.99
N ALA A 542 -0.08 -14.20 4.95
CA ALA A 542 0.49 -12.85 4.81
C ALA A 542 0.08 -11.92 5.96
N ILE A 543 -1.18 -11.94 6.39
CA ILE A 543 -1.68 -11.15 7.53
C ILE A 543 -0.96 -11.54 8.82
N VAL A 544 -0.83 -12.84 9.10
CA VAL A 544 -0.14 -13.35 10.29
C VAL A 544 1.30 -12.88 10.33
N LEU A 545 2.02 -12.97 9.21
CA LEU A 545 3.38 -12.45 9.13
C LEU A 545 3.43 -10.93 9.32
N ASP A 546 2.46 -10.19 8.80
CA ASP A 546 2.39 -8.74 9.03
C ASP A 546 2.15 -8.41 10.51
N PHE A 547 1.31 -9.16 11.22
CA PHE A 547 1.08 -8.97 12.65
C PHE A 547 2.27 -9.39 13.53
N LEU A 548 2.94 -10.50 13.20
CA LEU A 548 4.09 -11.00 13.98
C LEU A 548 5.32 -10.11 13.87
N HIS A 549 5.49 -9.43 12.74
CA HIS A 549 6.64 -8.56 12.50
C HIS A 549 6.27 -7.08 12.66
N PRO A 550 6.89 -6.34 13.60
CA PRO A 550 6.63 -4.92 13.74
C PRO A 550 7.08 -4.16 12.49
N ASP A 551 6.39 -3.07 12.17
CA ASP A 551 6.82 -2.15 11.13
C ASP A 551 8.21 -1.59 11.47
N LYS A 552 9.10 -1.50 10.48
CA LYS A 552 10.40 -0.84 10.66
C LYS A 552 10.14 0.63 11.03
N ILE A 553 10.88 1.15 12.01
CA ILE A 553 10.82 2.57 12.35
C ILE A 553 11.39 3.35 11.16
N PHE A 554 10.50 3.88 10.35
CA PHE A 554 10.89 4.79 9.29
C PHE A 554 10.94 6.21 9.84
N LYS A 555 12.10 6.85 9.70
CA LYS A 555 12.24 8.29 9.91
C LYS A 555 12.57 8.91 8.56
N TYR A 556 11.57 9.53 7.95
CA TYR A 556 11.81 10.39 6.81
C TYR A 556 12.64 11.57 7.29
N GLU A 557 13.94 11.55 7.03
CA GLU A 557 14.76 12.75 7.13
C GLU A 557 14.68 13.43 5.77
N SER A 558 13.77 14.40 5.66
CA SER A 558 13.79 15.33 4.53
C SER A 558 15.20 15.89 4.47
N GLY A 559 15.98 15.52 3.45
CA GLY A 559 17.20 16.24 3.17
C GLY A 559 16.83 17.72 3.07
N PRO A 560 17.63 18.66 3.62
CA PRO A 560 17.36 20.07 3.36
C PRO A 560 17.22 20.20 1.84
N PRO A 561 16.15 20.82 1.31
CA PRO A 561 15.96 20.90 -0.12
C PRO A 561 17.17 21.63 -0.68
N ILE A 562 18.13 20.87 -1.21
CA ILE A 562 19.30 21.46 -1.82
C ILE A 562 18.81 21.88 -3.19
N SER A 563 18.15 23.04 -3.24
CA SER A 563 17.77 23.63 -4.50
C SER A 563 19.04 23.65 -5.35
N SER A 564 18.95 23.25 -6.61
CA SER A 564 20.10 23.33 -7.52
C SER A 564 20.72 24.73 -7.49
N SER A 565 19.91 25.77 -7.26
CA SER A 565 20.35 27.13 -6.98
C SER A 565 21.24 27.24 -5.73
N SER A 566 20.92 26.60 -4.62
CA SER A 566 21.75 26.58 -3.40
C SER A 566 23.05 25.79 -3.60
N VAL A 567 23.03 24.66 -4.33
CA VAL A 567 24.25 23.93 -4.70
C VAL A 567 25.13 24.79 -5.60
N ILE A 568 24.54 25.41 -6.63
CA ILE A 568 25.26 26.28 -7.57
C ILE A 568 25.83 27.50 -6.83
N VAL A 569 25.10 28.08 -5.86
CA VAL A 569 25.60 29.17 -5.03
C VAL A 569 26.75 28.70 -4.14
N LEU A 570 26.68 27.49 -3.57
CA LEU A 570 27.78 26.90 -2.80
C LEU A 570 29.01 26.65 -3.68
N ILE A 571 28.84 26.03 -4.84
CA ILE A 571 29.92 25.81 -5.82
C ILE A 571 30.51 27.15 -6.28
N ALA A 572 29.67 28.15 -6.56
CA ALA A 572 30.13 29.47 -6.95
C ALA A 572 30.90 30.18 -5.82
N MET A 573 30.42 30.09 -4.57
CA MET A 573 31.15 30.59 -3.42
C MET A 573 32.49 29.87 -3.24
N GLU A 574 32.52 28.55 -3.38
CA GLU A 574 33.73 27.75 -3.26
C GLU A 574 34.74 28.10 -4.36
N LEU A 575 34.28 28.28 -5.60
CA LEU A 575 35.12 28.74 -6.71
C LEU A 575 35.66 30.14 -6.48
N VAL A 576 34.87 31.07 -5.93
CA VAL A 576 35.34 32.43 -5.58
C VAL A 576 36.40 32.38 -4.48
N VAL A 577 36.19 31.56 -3.44
CA VAL A 577 37.17 31.38 -2.35
C VAL A 577 38.45 30.74 -2.87
N ALA A 578 38.34 29.67 -3.65
CA ALA A 578 39.49 29.00 -4.26
C ALA A 578 40.27 29.95 -5.19
N PHE A 579 39.57 30.74 -6.01
CA PHE A 579 40.17 31.76 -6.87
C PHE A 579 40.87 32.85 -6.04
N GLY A 580 40.24 33.32 -4.95
CA GLY A 580 40.82 34.31 -4.04
C GLY A 580 42.11 33.81 -3.38
N ILE A 581 42.12 32.57 -2.89
CA ILE A 581 43.32 31.93 -2.33
C ILE A 581 44.41 31.82 -3.42
N GLY A 582 44.05 31.36 -4.62
CA GLY A 582 44.97 31.26 -5.75
C GLY A 582 45.60 32.60 -6.14
N LEU A 583 44.80 33.67 -6.21
CA LEU A 583 45.27 35.02 -6.49
C LEU A 583 46.22 35.52 -5.40
N THR A 584 45.90 35.26 -4.14
CA THR A 584 46.73 35.68 -2.99
C THR A 584 48.09 34.96 -3.02
N CYS A 585 48.12 33.66 -3.30
CA CYS A 585 49.36 32.89 -3.48
C CYS A 585 50.18 33.40 -4.67
N LEU A 586 49.54 33.76 -5.78
CA LEU A 586 50.21 34.32 -6.96
C LEU A 586 50.82 35.70 -6.68
N LEU A 587 50.06 36.59 -6.03
CA LEU A 587 50.56 37.91 -5.62
C LEU A 587 51.71 37.79 -4.61
N LEU A 588 51.63 36.86 -3.66
CA LEU A 588 52.71 36.57 -2.72
C LEU A 588 53.97 36.09 -3.47
N SER A 589 53.82 35.16 -4.41
CA SER A 589 54.92 34.66 -5.25
C SER A 589 55.57 35.77 -6.08
N LEU A 590 54.76 36.65 -6.69
CA LEU A 590 55.25 37.81 -7.44
C LEU A 590 55.98 38.81 -6.53
N ASN A 591 55.48 39.04 -5.32
CA ASN A 591 56.12 39.95 -4.38
C ASN A 591 57.45 39.39 -3.86
N LEU A 592 57.51 38.08 -3.59
CA LEU A 592 58.75 37.38 -3.25
C LEU A 592 59.76 37.43 -4.40
N MET A 593 59.34 37.22 -5.65
CA MET A 593 60.22 37.37 -6.82
C MET A 593 60.71 38.80 -7.03
N ARG A 594 59.84 39.81 -6.84
CA ARG A 594 60.26 41.23 -6.87
C ARG A 594 61.27 41.55 -5.77
N ARG A 595 61.08 40.99 -4.58
CA ARG A 595 62.01 41.19 -3.47
C ARG A 595 63.34 40.48 -3.71
N ALA A 596 63.32 39.25 -4.23
CA ALA A 596 64.52 38.51 -4.58
C ALA A 596 65.33 39.20 -5.70
N THR A 597 64.65 39.74 -6.71
CA THR A 597 65.31 40.53 -7.78
C THR A 597 65.83 41.88 -7.28
N ALA A 598 65.18 42.50 -6.30
CA ALA A 598 65.70 43.71 -5.65
C ALA A 598 66.90 43.43 -4.72
N ASP A 599 66.99 42.23 -4.13
CA ASP A 599 68.14 41.81 -3.31
C ASP A 599 69.36 41.38 -4.18
N GLU A 600 69.17 40.90 -5.42
CA GLU A 600 70.28 40.67 -6.36
C GLU A 600 71.03 41.96 -6.75
N ASP A 601 70.35 43.12 -6.75
CA ASP A 601 71.00 44.43 -6.89
C ASP A 601 71.66 44.92 -5.58
N GLY A 602 71.29 44.34 -4.43
CA GLY A 602 71.86 44.64 -3.11
C GLY A 602 73.11 43.84 -2.74
N ASP A 603 73.23 42.61 -3.25
CA ASP A 603 74.37 41.72 -2.96
C ASP A 603 75.66 42.10 -3.71
N ALA A 604 75.59 42.97 -4.73
CA ALA A 604 76.77 43.62 -5.31
C ALA A 604 77.46 44.58 -4.32
N PHE A 605 76.76 45.07 -3.29
CA PHE A 605 77.33 45.99 -2.29
C PHE A 605 77.95 45.26 -1.08
N VAL A 606 77.52 44.02 -0.80
CA VAL A 606 77.99 43.26 0.37
C VAL A 606 79.27 42.45 0.09
N GLN A 607 79.58 42.15 -1.18
CA GLN A 607 80.85 41.51 -1.55
C GLN A 607 82.10 42.39 -1.37
N ILE A 608 81.97 43.72 -1.23
CA ILE A 608 83.13 44.62 -1.01
C ILE A 608 83.58 44.66 0.46
N ILE A 609 82.73 44.28 1.42
CA ILE A 609 83.03 44.41 2.86
C ILE A 609 83.60 43.12 3.48
N ARG A 610 83.55 41.98 2.78
CA ARG A 610 83.89 40.66 3.36
C ARG A 610 85.30 40.15 3.04
N GLU A 611 86.20 41.00 2.55
CA GLU A 611 87.61 40.67 2.29
C GLU A 611 88.56 41.35 3.30
N ARG A 612 88.38 41.07 4.60
CA ARG A 612 89.44 41.22 5.61
C ARG A 612 89.10 40.43 6.89
N GLN A 613 89.45 39.15 6.86
CA GLN A 613 90.26 38.40 7.83
C GLN A 613 90.28 38.85 9.33
N PRO A 614 90.61 37.95 10.29
CA PRO A 614 90.05 36.62 10.56
C PRO A 614 90.05 36.24 12.07
N ASP A 615 89.68 34.98 12.37
CA ASP A 615 90.16 34.09 13.45
C ASP A 615 89.90 34.36 14.95
N MET A 616 89.09 33.47 15.54
CA MET A 616 89.43 32.57 16.67
C MET A 616 88.21 31.66 16.92
N GLU A 617 88.25 30.34 16.66
CA GLU A 617 88.71 29.29 17.60
C GLU A 617 88.08 29.46 19.01
N LEU A 618 87.44 28.49 19.67
CA LEU A 618 87.89 27.13 19.94
C LEU A 618 86.86 26.46 20.91
N LEU A 619 86.46 25.18 20.67
CA LEU A 619 86.18 24.09 21.66
C LEU A 619 84.98 24.30 22.68
N VAL A 620 84.28 23.33 23.28
CA VAL A 620 84.41 21.86 23.45
C VAL A 620 83.21 21.27 24.23
N GLN A 621 82.91 20.01 23.91
CA GLN A 621 82.38 18.88 24.73
C GLN A 621 81.03 18.92 25.48
N SER A 622 80.24 17.90 25.15
CA SER A 622 79.30 17.12 25.98
C SER A 622 80.00 16.35 27.11
N PRO A 623 79.29 15.86 28.16
CA PRO A 623 78.80 14.46 28.10
C PRO A 623 77.54 14.12 28.95
N ALA A 624 76.84 13.04 28.56
CA ALA A 624 76.50 11.78 29.29
C ALA A 624 75.43 11.87 30.41
N GLU A 625 74.27 11.23 30.20
CA GLU A 625 73.80 9.95 30.82
C GLU A 625 73.44 10.05 32.32
N ASP A 626 72.18 9.82 32.66
CA ASP A 626 71.85 8.83 33.70
C ASP A 626 70.39 8.37 33.64
N THR A 627 70.18 7.13 34.07
CA THR A 627 68.91 6.38 34.10
C THR A 627 68.26 6.49 35.49
N GLY A 628 66.92 6.44 35.58
CA GLY A 628 66.25 6.49 36.88
C GLY A 628 64.74 6.22 36.80
N ASN A 629 64.35 5.04 37.28
CA ASN A 629 63.00 4.51 37.38
C ASN A 629 62.45 4.77 38.79
N MET A 630 61.19 5.23 38.95
CA MET A 630 60.37 4.95 40.16
C MET A 630 58.91 5.44 39.99
N ASN A 631 57.99 4.51 40.22
CA ASN A 631 56.57 4.77 40.55
C ASN A 631 56.46 5.46 41.91
N ASP A 632 55.50 6.36 42.08
CA ASP A 632 54.44 6.21 43.11
C ASP A 632 53.34 7.28 43.00
N ASN A 633 52.16 6.86 43.44
CA ASN A 633 50.89 7.58 43.54
C ASN A 633 50.95 8.90 44.31
N TYR A 634 50.12 9.89 43.94
CA TYR A 634 49.34 10.68 44.91
C TYR A 634 48.13 11.37 44.25
N GLU A 635 47.04 11.42 45.00
CA GLU A 635 45.73 11.98 44.67
C GLU A 635 45.68 13.52 44.59
N ALA A 636 44.64 13.96 43.88
CA ALA A 636 43.99 15.27 43.76
C ALA A 636 44.28 16.38 44.79
N VAL A 637 44.50 17.62 44.30
CA VAL A 637 43.88 18.88 44.81
C VAL A 637 43.82 19.92 43.66
N ASN A 638 42.70 20.65 43.62
CA ASN A 638 42.37 21.79 42.75
C ASN A 638 43.31 23.00 42.92
N ASP A 639 43.71 23.65 41.82
CA ASP A 639 43.29 25.01 41.45
C ASP A 639 44.09 25.54 40.23
N PRO A 640 43.44 26.23 39.27
CA PRO A 640 44.10 26.75 38.08
C PRO A 640 44.72 28.14 38.29
N SER A 641 45.91 28.33 37.71
CA SER A 641 46.57 29.63 37.57
C SER A 641 46.06 30.40 36.32
N PRO A 642 46.31 31.72 36.24
CA PRO A 642 45.60 32.62 35.34
C PRO A 642 46.48 33.10 34.18
N TRP A 643 46.10 32.83 32.93
CA TRP A 643 46.60 33.61 31.78
C TRP A 643 45.50 33.81 30.75
N SER A 644 45.00 35.04 30.75
CA SER A 644 44.13 35.67 29.78
C SER A 644 44.90 36.02 28.51
N LEU A 645 44.41 35.60 27.34
CA LEU A 645 44.53 36.34 26.09
C LEU A 645 43.23 36.17 25.29
N GLY A 646 42.54 37.29 25.12
CA GLY A 646 41.27 37.36 24.41
C GLY A 646 41.44 37.30 22.90
N PHE A 647 40.43 36.77 22.23
CA PHE A 647 40.12 37.11 20.85
C PHE A 647 38.64 37.46 20.72
N ILE A 648 38.44 38.63 20.13
CA ILE A 648 37.19 39.30 19.83
C ILE A 648 36.59 38.61 18.59
N SER A 649 35.34 38.16 18.66
CA SER A 649 34.51 37.94 17.48
C SER A 649 33.20 38.72 17.62
N GLY A 650 33.14 39.84 16.91
CA GLY A 650 31.94 40.64 16.74
C GLY A 650 30.94 39.91 15.85
N PHE A 651 29.73 39.73 16.37
CA PHE A 651 28.55 39.36 15.59
C PHE A 651 28.15 40.54 14.68
N ILE A 652 28.05 40.28 13.38
CA ILE A 652 27.30 41.14 12.44
C ILE A 652 25.98 40.42 12.16
N PRO A 653 24.80 41.03 12.38
CA PRO A 653 23.53 40.44 12.01
C PRO A 653 23.27 40.67 10.52
N LEU A 654 23.12 39.60 9.75
CA LEU A 654 22.62 39.67 8.38
C LEU A 654 21.10 39.85 8.40
N THR A 655 20.67 41.07 8.07
CA THR A 655 19.28 41.42 7.78
C THR A 655 18.82 40.73 6.49
N PHE A 656 17.80 39.88 6.61
CA PHE A 656 17.07 39.28 5.49
C PHE A 656 16.34 40.37 4.68
N TRP A 657 16.63 40.44 3.38
CA TRP A 657 15.87 41.25 2.42
C TRP A 657 14.64 40.48 1.93
N ARG A 658 13.50 41.15 2.06
CA ARG A 658 12.19 40.76 1.56
C ARG A 658 12.11 41.20 0.09
N SER A 659 11.96 40.28 -0.85
CA SER A 659 11.61 40.61 -2.24
C SER A 659 10.18 40.17 -2.52
N ASN A 660 9.33 41.16 -2.79
CA ASN A 660 8.05 40.95 -3.47
C ASN A 660 8.33 40.57 -4.93
N ASN A 661 7.75 39.45 -5.36
CA ASN A 661 7.08 39.30 -6.66
C ASN A 661 6.22 38.04 -6.62
#